data_AF-A0A2G8LAI4-F1
#
_entry.id   AF-A0A2G8LAI4-F1
#
_cell.length_a   1.000
_cell.length_b   1.000
_cell.length_c   1.000
_cell.angle_alpha   90.00
_cell.angle_beta   90.00
_cell.angle_gamma   90.00
#
_symmetry.space_group_name_H-M   'P 1'
#
loop_
_entity.id
_entity.type
_entity.pdbx_description
1 polymer ?
#
loop_
_entity_poly.entity_id
_entity_poly.type
_entity_poly.pdbx_seq_one_letter_code
_entity_poly.pdbx_strand_id
1 'polypeptide(L)'
;MACRFLVTLYVLVSLLFRVDENADTCAGITRRRNFVIAFTGNYDNSPLTTELSLIVVAFSDQSTSVTISSKYSGIDGPYLTTFLLDERSSKQINIPTELLLGTTSEHSDKVIEVIATSDVSVYGLNYAPFTTDAFLTIPVNNIGVSYVAMSHDRSNGWPSLFAIVGLEDETSVRIVLTAGVTIDGTSYSSGDTMQLTIHRHEVIQLVSDSGVEYIGGSVIETDKLVALFMGHICASTPGSACDTLSEQLVPVESWSSSYIYTATGSADDRSVYVIHTYYENSEVTIPGIGPVTLQLGEFWQGELQGSGVITSSQPISVLQILRTINQDIVDPSIIQVPSEKQFSYIFGFSTPPKSGENSEGFFNFLNIIVKSNESETILVNGEPILQDSSHSHHSIAGTPYDVYTVEVPKGEGVFFVEQSSYVDGSPFSVVVYGYERAETYGYSAGLFFPNDKRLLNIEPFLLRDNRVIDVPGHVFDVFTIFCTTPRFQQLSYVTVDVTVDGKETFPFRGNVCILPQDVLPVTLSVLQSDEIEGNIDFTKEKEIILEWDPAKLFAVEYIDISIQVASRELDQDEGFVWSNDIKISSSVENVGTFRFMPSEIPTESLNGLSSFGLSLSVITLKANGKSLFQVLSSGILKMIGRSICSSWLQSTSVGDLPPCPCTDQQAEADGNFETDANPSLEYFHPVTSSCYRSGSGGSGQQCCYGSDGNILVGPPGGGTVDAYAPGGFCGTVKNFWFDVLPFLACCKLISQCETYYEFLPSDDCSDYQPPRPTIGTGDPHFISLDGKEFTFNGAGEFVLVKSSLHNFTFQARMEVLVDTDASVYTAFVLSSDMSDTIQVQRSPLNGTLILLNGEPIDLYFDGYLIRKRDFRGLRLTVNPEVSEITIRLHIGATALIRITTEMMSFILQLPDSFKGQTEVLLGNFNVKTKRVFTVT
;
A
#
# COMPACT_ATOMS: atom_id res chain seq x y z
N MET A 1 20.55 25.62 11.01
CA MET A 1 19.93 26.56 10.05
C MET A 1 19.22 25.83 8.91
N ALA A 2 19.73 24.69 8.42
CA ALA A 2 19.07 23.85 7.40
C ALA A 2 17.68 23.28 7.79
N CYS A 3 17.44 22.98 9.08
CA CYS A 3 16.18 22.37 9.53
C CYS A 3 14.96 23.32 9.45
N ARG A 4 15.13 24.64 9.64
CA ARG A 4 14.02 25.62 9.53
C ARG A 4 13.59 25.87 8.08
N PHE A 5 14.48 25.65 7.11
CA PHE A 5 14.17 25.79 5.68
C PHE A 5 13.39 24.59 5.12
N LEU A 6 13.63 23.37 5.62
CA LEU A 6 12.89 22.16 5.22
C LEU A 6 11.39 22.23 5.57
N VAL A 7 11.04 22.75 6.74
CA VAL A 7 9.64 22.86 7.20
C VAL A 7 8.83 23.87 6.36
N THR A 8 9.45 25.00 6.01
CA THR A 8 8.81 26.05 5.19
C THR A 8 8.53 25.58 3.75
N LEU A 9 9.25 24.56 3.29
CA LEU A 9 9.26 24.02 1.93
C LEU A 9 8.35 22.81 1.75
N TYR A 10 8.23 21.98 2.81
CA TYR A 10 7.27 20.89 2.88
C TYR A 10 5.83 21.39 2.67
N VAL A 11 5.51 22.56 3.22
CA VAL A 11 4.23 23.26 3.03
C VAL A 11 4.01 23.64 1.55
N LEU A 12 5.05 24.03 0.80
CA LEU A 12 4.96 24.41 -0.61
C LEU A 12 4.70 23.21 -1.55
N VAL A 13 5.19 22.02 -1.21
CA VAL A 13 4.99 20.79 -1.98
C VAL A 13 3.58 20.22 -1.78
N SER A 14 3.01 20.32 -0.57
CA SER A 14 1.60 19.98 -0.29
C SER A 14 0.58 20.94 -0.92
N LEU A 15 1.04 22.06 -1.49
CA LEU A 15 0.21 23.01 -2.23
C LEU A 15 0.23 22.74 -3.75
N LEU A 16 1.36 22.36 -4.35
CA LEU A 16 1.42 21.99 -5.77
C LEU A 16 0.66 20.69 -6.09
N PHE A 17 0.59 19.79 -5.12
CA PHE A 17 -0.27 18.61 -5.15
C PHE A 17 -1.17 18.71 -3.93
N ARG A 18 -2.43 19.12 -4.10
CA ARG A 18 -3.43 19.00 -3.05
C ARG A 18 -3.74 17.51 -2.86
N VAL A 19 -2.82 16.83 -2.19
CA VAL A 19 -2.99 15.50 -1.62
C VAL A 19 -4.04 15.68 -0.53
N ASP A 20 -5.12 14.92 -0.64
CA ASP A 20 -5.99 14.62 0.48
C ASP A 20 -5.07 14.11 1.60
N GLU A 21 -4.95 14.83 2.73
CA GLU A 21 -4.01 14.53 3.84
C GLU A 21 -4.24 13.16 4.51
N ASN A 22 -5.08 12.30 3.91
CA ASN A 22 -5.37 10.94 4.36
C ASN A 22 -4.88 9.83 3.41
N ALA A 23 -4.07 10.13 2.39
CA ALA A 23 -3.52 9.10 1.50
C ALA A 23 -2.08 8.69 1.86
N ASP A 24 -1.89 8.12 3.05
CA ASP A 24 -0.72 7.27 3.36
C ASP A 24 -0.77 6.01 2.47
N THR A 25 0.15 5.84 1.52
CA THR A 25 0.43 4.51 0.94
C THR A 25 1.73 3.97 1.51
N CYS A 26 1.64 2.90 2.31
CA CYS A 26 2.37 1.62 2.18
C CYS A 26 2.39 0.85 3.51
N ALA A 27 1.40 -0.04 3.69
CA ALA A 27 1.25 -1.03 4.76
C ALA A 27 1.12 -0.55 6.21
N GLY A 28 0.17 -1.14 6.93
CA GLY A 28 -0.02 -0.91 8.37
C GLY A 28 1.04 -1.67 9.18
N ILE A 29 1.44 -1.12 10.31
CA ILE A 29 2.18 -1.83 11.38
C ILE A 29 1.42 -1.62 12.67
N THR A 30 1.47 -2.55 13.63
CA THR A 30 0.86 -2.37 14.98
C THR A 30 1.50 -1.26 15.81
N ARG A 31 2.42 -0.49 15.22
CA ARG A 31 3.09 0.66 15.81
C ARG A 31 2.65 1.97 15.17
N ARG A 32 1.77 2.72 15.83
CA ARG A 32 1.25 4.02 15.36
C ARG A 32 0.87 4.90 16.56
N ARG A 33 0.00 5.90 16.35
CA ARG A 33 -0.26 7.00 17.27
C ARG A 33 -1.66 7.01 17.87
N ASN A 34 -2.59 6.20 17.37
CA ASN A 34 -3.98 6.22 17.80
C ASN A 34 -4.54 4.79 17.89
N PHE A 35 -5.10 4.45 19.05
CA PHE A 35 -5.63 3.13 19.39
C PHE A 35 -6.94 3.27 20.14
N VAL A 36 -7.85 2.31 19.95
CA VAL A 36 -9.06 2.14 20.76
C VAL A 36 -9.05 0.75 21.40
N ILE A 37 -9.32 0.68 22.69
CA ILE A 37 -9.27 -0.55 23.49
C ILE A 37 -10.57 -0.73 24.28
N ALA A 38 -11.04 -1.98 24.38
CA ALA A 38 -12.04 -2.41 25.34
C ALA A 38 -11.53 -3.65 26.11
N PHE A 39 -11.73 -3.68 27.42
CA PHE A 39 -11.45 -4.87 28.23
C PHE A 39 -12.73 -5.69 28.37
N THR A 40 -12.74 -6.88 27.79
CA THR A 40 -13.89 -7.79 27.83
C THR A 40 -14.05 -8.44 29.21
N GLY A 41 -15.25 -8.93 29.51
CA GLY A 41 -15.60 -9.45 30.83
C GLY A 41 -14.72 -10.61 31.31
N ASN A 42 -14.19 -10.47 32.53
CA ASN A 42 -13.48 -11.50 33.27
C ASN A 42 -14.41 -12.11 34.35
N TYR A 43 -14.18 -13.35 34.77
CA TYR A 43 -14.99 -14.01 35.80
C TYR A 43 -14.96 -13.26 37.14
N ASP A 44 -13.83 -12.65 37.48
CA ASP A 44 -13.69 -11.72 38.60
C ASP A 44 -13.62 -10.28 38.10
N ASN A 45 -14.60 -9.48 38.51
CA ASN A 45 -14.72 -8.06 38.20
C ASN A 45 -14.68 -7.17 39.45
N SER A 46 -14.21 -7.72 40.58
CA SER A 46 -14.10 -6.97 41.82
C SER A 46 -12.98 -5.91 41.70
N PRO A 47 -13.27 -4.63 42.00
CA PRO A 47 -12.26 -3.56 41.98
C PRO A 47 -11.19 -3.71 43.08
N LEU A 48 -11.31 -4.69 43.98
CA LEU A 48 -10.33 -5.00 45.01
C LEU A 48 -9.25 -5.99 44.56
N THR A 49 -9.52 -6.72 43.48
CA THR A 49 -8.72 -7.88 43.05
C THR A 49 -8.33 -7.79 41.59
N THR A 50 -9.19 -7.25 40.73
CA THR A 50 -8.94 -7.06 39.30
C THR A 50 -8.09 -5.82 39.01
N GLU A 51 -7.01 -5.99 38.26
CA GLU A 51 -6.15 -4.91 37.79
C GLU A 51 -6.09 -4.90 36.26
N LEU A 52 -6.53 -3.80 35.65
CA LEU A 52 -6.38 -3.59 34.22
C LEU A 52 -5.13 -2.76 33.97
N SER A 53 -4.34 -3.13 32.96
CA SER A 53 -3.15 -2.36 32.59
C SER A 53 -3.00 -2.19 31.09
N LEU A 54 -2.51 -1.02 30.69
CA LEU A 54 -1.96 -0.80 29.36
C LEU A 54 -0.44 -0.69 29.45
N ILE A 55 0.25 -1.43 28.59
CA ILE A 55 1.71 -1.35 28.44
C ILE A 55 2.00 -0.64 27.14
N VAL A 56 2.67 0.51 27.21
CA VAL A 56 3.02 1.33 26.05
C VAL A 56 4.52 1.29 25.81
N VAL A 57 4.96 0.96 24.59
CA VAL A 57 6.36 0.83 24.21
C VAL A 57 6.71 1.85 23.12
N ALA A 58 7.72 2.69 23.38
CA ALA A 58 8.22 3.69 22.45
C ALA A 58 9.30 3.14 21.53
N PHE A 59 9.29 3.58 20.27
CA PHE A 59 10.34 3.26 19.29
C PHE A 59 11.08 4.50 18.78
N SER A 60 10.59 5.69 19.13
CA SER A 60 11.18 6.96 18.73
C SER A 60 12.48 7.22 19.48
N ASP A 61 13.45 7.83 18.79
CA ASP A 61 14.70 8.40 19.35
C ASP A 61 14.45 9.76 20.04
N GLN A 62 13.20 10.04 20.38
CA GLN A 62 12.73 11.24 21.06
C GLN A 62 11.63 10.87 22.05
N SER A 63 11.58 11.59 23.16
CA SER A 63 10.51 11.46 24.17
C SER A 63 9.13 11.59 23.53
N THR A 64 8.23 10.67 23.86
CA THR A 64 6.87 10.60 23.30
C THR A 64 5.85 10.96 24.38
N SER A 65 4.98 11.93 24.08
CA SER A 65 3.84 12.20 24.97
C SER A 65 2.71 11.26 24.61
N VAL A 66 2.18 10.56 25.61
CA VAL A 66 1.06 9.61 25.48
C VAL A 66 -0.08 10.10 26.35
N THR A 67 -1.27 10.19 25.77
CA THR A 67 -2.53 10.53 26.44
C THR A 67 -3.46 9.33 26.36
N ILE A 68 -4.00 8.93 27.50
CA ILE A 68 -4.99 7.85 27.62
C ILE A 68 -6.27 8.46 28.18
N SER A 69 -7.39 8.27 27.49
CA SER A 69 -8.69 8.85 27.84
C SER A 69 -9.85 7.89 27.68
N SER A 70 -10.94 8.12 28.42
CA SER A 70 -12.23 7.44 28.21
C SER A 70 -13.39 8.42 28.35
N LYS A 71 -14.46 8.20 27.55
CA LYS A 71 -15.74 8.93 27.71
C LYS A 71 -16.53 8.45 28.92
N TYR A 72 -16.33 7.20 29.34
CA TYR A 72 -16.98 6.67 30.53
C TYR A 72 -16.67 7.53 31.75
N SER A 73 -17.72 7.99 32.42
CA SER A 73 -17.62 8.82 33.62
C SER A 73 -17.87 7.94 34.84
N GLY A 74 -16.77 7.58 35.52
CA GLY A 74 -16.82 6.86 36.78
C GLY A 74 -17.21 7.78 37.95
N ILE A 75 -17.03 7.28 39.17
CA ILE A 75 -17.32 8.05 40.40
C ILE A 75 -16.50 9.36 40.46
N ASP A 76 -15.26 9.32 39.97
CA ASP A 76 -14.32 10.45 39.98
C ASP A 76 -14.32 11.28 38.68
N GLY A 77 -15.26 11.02 37.77
CA GLY A 77 -15.35 11.66 36.46
C GLY A 77 -14.70 10.85 35.32
N PRO A 78 -14.54 11.44 34.12
CA PRO A 78 -13.92 10.75 32.98
C PRO A 78 -12.43 10.49 33.23
N TYR A 79 -11.96 9.30 32.88
CA TYR A 79 -10.54 8.96 33.00
C TYR A 79 -9.71 9.70 31.95
N LEU A 80 -8.67 10.41 32.39
CA LEU A 80 -7.69 11.08 31.55
C LEU A 80 -6.33 11.08 32.24
N THR A 81 -5.30 10.58 31.55
CA THR A 81 -3.92 10.67 32.01
C THR A 81 -3.00 10.99 30.84
N THR A 82 -1.97 11.78 31.09
CA THR A 82 -0.92 12.10 30.12
C THR A 82 0.43 11.93 30.78
N PHE A 83 1.36 11.30 30.08
CA PHE A 83 2.73 11.12 30.54
C PHE A 83 3.73 11.18 29.39
N LEU A 84 4.98 11.46 29.75
CA LEU A 84 6.11 11.31 28.84
C LEU A 84 6.67 9.90 28.97
N LEU A 85 7.01 9.34 27.81
CA LEU A 85 7.69 8.07 27.64
C LEU A 85 9.06 8.35 27.02
N ASP A 86 10.12 7.91 27.68
CA ASP A 86 11.49 8.13 27.22
C ASP A 86 11.78 7.30 25.95
N GLU A 87 12.85 7.67 25.23
CA GLU A 87 13.27 6.95 24.03
C GLU A 87 13.52 5.46 24.32
N ARG A 88 13.05 4.59 23.41
CA ARG A 88 13.20 3.13 23.50
C ARG A 88 12.88 2.54 24.89
N SER A 89 11.84 3.07 25.53
CA SER A 89 11.38 2.64 26.86
C SER A 89 9.94 2.13 26.81
N SER A 90 9.50 1.48 27.88
CA SER A 90 8.10 1.14 28.08
C SER A 90 7.56 1.71 29.38
N LYS A 91 6.24 1.82 29.46
CA LYS A 91 5.55 2.16 30.70
C LYS A 91 4.23 1.42 30.82
N GLN A 92 4.05 0.76 31.96
CA GLN A 92 2.78 0.18 32.36
C GLN A 92 1.93 1.24 33.07
N ILE A 93 0.65 1.31 32.71
CA ILE A 93 -0.32 2.25 33.25
C ILE A 93 -1.53 1.47 33.75
N ASN A 94 -1.88 1.66 35.03
CA ASN A 94 -3.08 1.06 35.60
C ASN A 94 -4.32 1.80 35.08
N ILE A 95 -5.27 1.01 34.60
CA ILE A 95 -6.56 1.45 34.10
C ILE A 95 -7.62 1.18 35.17
N PRO A 96 -8.54 2.12 35.44
CA PRO A 96 -9.63 1.89 36.40
C PRO A 96 -10.44 0.64 36.07
N THR A 97 -10.66 -0.23 37.05
CA THR A 97 -11.44 -1.48 36.90
C THR A 97 -12.88 -1.23 36.44
N GLU A 98 -13.42 -0.01 36.63
CA GLU A 98 -14.75 0.38 36.14
C GLU A 98 -14.86 0.35 34.59
N LEU A 99 -13.72 0.37 33.88
CA LEU A 99 -13.64 0.23 32.43
C LEU A 99 -13.68 -1.23 31.95
N LEU A 100 -13.73 -2.21 32.87
CA LEU A 100 -13.99 -3.60 32.54
C LEU A 100 -15.46 -3.78 32.14
N LEU A 101 -15.70 -4.44 31.01
CA LEU A 101 -17.04 -4.86 30.61
C LEU A 101 -17.57 -5.96 31.53
N GLY A 102 -18.89 -6.04 31.67
CA GLY A 102 -19.56 -7.02 32.53
C GLY A 102 -19.44 -8.45 32.01
N THR A 103 -20.07 -9.38 32.73
CA THR A 103 -20.17 -10.80 32.34
C THR A 103 -21.46 -11.12 31.56
N THR A 104 -22.19 -10.07 31.13
CA THR A 104 -23.41 -10.14 30.32
C THR A 104 -23.30 -9.21 29.12
N SER A 105 -24.19 -9.38 28.14
CA SER A 105 -24.27 -8.43 27.02
C SER A 105 -24.66 -7.04 27.52
N GLU A 106 -23.98 -6.00 27.03
CA GLU A 106 -24.23 -4.61 27.42
C GLU A 106 -23.81 -3.60 26.35
N HIS A 107 -24.50 -2.45 26.34
CA HIS A 107 -24.06 -1.21 25.71
C HIS A 107 -23.30 -0.35 26.72
N SER A 108 -22.17 0.23 26.33
CA SER A 108 -21.37 1.03 27.26
C SER A 108 -20.47 2.07 26.58
N ASP A 109 -20.05 3.08 27.35
CA ASP A 109 -19.04 4.07 26.95
C ASP A 109 -17.62 3.70 27.45
N LYS A 110 -17.42 2.46 27.94
CA LYS A 110 -16.17 1.92 28.51
C LYS A 110 -15.08 1.66 27.45
N VAL A 111 -14.88 2.61 26.55
CA VAL A 111 -13.83 2.61 25.52
C VAL A 111 -12.65 3.44 25.99
N ILE A 112 -11.44 2.93 25.79
CA ILE A 112 -10.19 3.61 26.09
C ILE A 112 -9.55 4.05 24.77
N GLU A 113 -9.23 5.34 24.64
CA GLU A 113 -8.49 5.90 23.52
C GLU A 113 -7.06 6.19 23.97
N VAL A 114 -6.07 5.80 23.16
CA VAL A 114 -4.65 6.10 23.39
C VAL A 114 -4.13 6.92 22.22
N ILE A 115 -3.67 8.15 22.51
CA ILE A 115 -3.10 9.07 21.52
C ILE A 115 -1.64 9.36 21.89
N ALA A 116 -0.73 9.16 20.95
CA ALA A 116 0.70 9.41 21.12
C ALA A 116 1.23 10.43 20.11
N THR A 117 2.24 11.21 20.49
CA THR A 117 2.90 12.18 19.58
C THR A 117 3.86 11.52 18.58
N SER A 118 4.27 10.27 18.83
CA SER A 118 5.11 9.45 17.97
C SER A 118 4.64 7.99 18.01
N ASP A 119 5.17 7.16 17.12
CA ASP A 119 4.74 5.76 16.97
C ASP A 119 5.09 4.92 18.21
N VAL A 120 4.06 4.31 18.81
CA VAL A 120 4.17 3.40 19.96
C VAL A 120 3.49 2.06 19.64
N SER A 121 3.83 1.00 20.36
CA SER A 121 3.00 -0.22 20.46
C SER A 121 2.28 -0.22 21.80
N VAL A 122 1.05 -0.74 21.82
CA VAL A 122 0.22 -0.78 23.03
C VAL A 122 -0.29 -2.22 23.22
N TYR A 123 -0.21 -2.69 24.46
CA TYR A 123 -0.68 -4.02 24.88
C TYR A 123 -1.66 -3.87 26.04
N GLY A 124 -2.73 -4.66 26.04
CA GLY A 124 -3.67 -4.75 27.15
C GLY A 124 -3.35 -5.95 28.03
N LEU A 125 -3.52 -5.79 29.34
CA LEU A 125 -3.43 -6.87 30.33
C LEU A 125 -4.72 -6.86 31.17
N ASN A 126 -5.47 -7.96 31.10
CA ASN A 126 -6.69 -8.21 31.86
C ASN A 126 -6.35 -9.18 33.00
N TYR A 127 -5.97 -8.65 34.16
CA TYR A 127 -5.55 -9.44 35.30
C TYR A 127 -6.63 -9.46 36.38
N ALA A 128 -6.96 -10.64 36.87
CA ALA A 128 -7.55 -10.87 38.19
C ALA A 128 -6.96 -12.15 38.78
N PRO A 129 -7.07 -12.38 40.11
CA PRO A 129 -6.49 -13.55 40.73
C PRO A 129 -7.02 -14.85 40.10
N PHE A 130 -6.09 -15.68 39.66
CA PHE A 130 -6.30 -16.95 38.94
C PHE A 130 -7.01 -16.78 37.60
N THR A 131 -6.81 -15.66 36.90
CA THR A 131 -7.39 -15.38 35.58
C THR A 131 -6.71 -14.19 34.89
N THR A 132 -5.78 -14.50 34.00
CA THR A 132 -5.03 -13.48 33.27
C THR A 132 -5.05 -13.75 31.78
N ASP A 133 -5.15 -12.67 31.00
CA ASP A 133 -4.70 -12.70 29.61
C ASP A 133 -4.16 -11.34 29.19
N ALA A 134 -3.36 -11.34 28.12
CA ALA A 134 -2.82 -10.14 27.52
C ALA A 134 -3.04 -10.15 26.00
N PHE A 135 -3.07 -8.97 25.38
CA PHE A 135 -3.30 -8.86 23.95
C PHE A 135 -2.54 -7.71 23.32
N LEU A 136 -2.25 -7.85 22.03
CA LEU A 136 -1.71 -6.79 21.20
C LEU A 136 -2.84 -5.88 20.72
N THR A 137 -2.67 -4.57 20.84
CA THR A 137 -3.66 -3.64 20.28
C THR A 137 -3.34 -3.28 18.83
N ILE A 138 -4.39 -3.10 18.03
CA ILE A 138 -4.31 -2.74 16.63
C ILE A 138 -4.65 -1.25 16.49
N PRO A 139 -3.78 -0.45 15.84
CA PRO A 139 -4.05 0.95 15.55
C PRO A 139 -5.35 1.19 14.77
N VAL A 140 -5.99 2.33 14.98
CA VAL A 140 -7.25 2.71 14.32
C VAL A 140 -7.17 2.75 12.78
N ASN A 141 -5.97 2.86 12.22
CA ASN A 141 -5.73 2.87 10.78
C ASN A 141 -5.54 1.47 10.18
N ASN A 142 -5.53 0.41 11.01
CA ASN A 142 -5.33 -0.98 10.58
C ASN A 142 -6.51 -1.92 10.97
N ILE A 143 -7.60 -1.37 11.48
CA ILE A 143 -8.85 -2.10 11.72
C ILE A 143 -9.72 -2.11 10.45
N GLY A 144 -10.71 -3.00 10.38
CA GLY A 144 -11.51 -3.24 9.18
C GLY A 144 -13.01 -3.10 9.39
N VAL A 145 -13.77 -3.65 8.44
CA VAL A 145 -15.25 -3.66 8.46
C VAL A 145 -15.83 -5.07 8.47
N SER A 146 -15.01 -6.10 8.24
CA SER A 146 -15.43 -7.50 8.23
C SER A 146 -14.67 -8.30 9.28
N TYR A 147 -15.41 -9.07 10.08
CA TYR A 147 -14.85 -9.93 11.12
C TYR A 147 -15.63 -11.25 11.24
N VAL A 148 -14.93 -12.28 11.71
CA VAL A 148 -15.56 -13.49 12.28
C VAL A 148 -15.19 -13.50 13.77
N ALA A 149 -16.17 -13.58 14.65
CA ALA A 149 -15.92 -13.74 16.08
C ALA A 149 -15.18 -15.06 16.32
N MET A 150 -14.17 -15.06 17.17
CA MET A 150 -13.37 -16.26 17.49
C MET A 150 -13.35 -16.46 18.99
N SER A 151 -13.37 -17.70 19.46
CA SER A 151 -13.25 -18.02 20.88
C SER A 151 -12.80 -19.49 21.04
N HIS A 152 -12.88 -20.03 22.25
CA HIS A 152 -12.60 -21.43 22.56
C HIS A 152 -13.88 -22.24 22.80
N ASP A 153 -14.09 -23.32 22.03
CA ASP A 153 -15.32 -24.13 22.07
C ASP A 153 -15.39 -25.10 23.26
N ARG A 154 -14.26 -25.39 23.91
CA ARG A 154 -14.19 -26.43 24.95
C ARG A 154 -14.12 -25.84 26.35
N SER A 155 -15.17 -25.13 26.74
CA SER A 155 -15.26 -24.54 28.07
C SER A 155 -16.02 -25.40 29.07
N ASN A 156 -15.58 -25.26 30.32
CA ASN A 156 -16.13 -25.71 31.60
C ASN A 156 -17.54 -25.14 31.93
N GLY A 157 -18.30 -24.65 30.96
CA GLY A 157 -19.66 -24.13 31.13
C GLY A 157 -19.76 -22.61 31.31
N TRP A 158 -18.66 -21.87 31.12
CA TRP A 158 -18.65 -20.40 31.08
C TRP A 158 -18.84 -19.88 29.65
N PRO A 159 -19.47 -18.71 29.45
CA PRO A 159 -19.81 -18.21 28.13
C PRO A 159 -18.62 -17.60 27.41
N SER A 160 -18.64 -17.79 26.09
CA SER A 160 -17.82 -17.07 25.12
C SER A 160 -18.48 -15.72 24.78
N LEU A 161 -17.66 -14.74 24.39
CA LEU A 161 -18.11 -13.37 24.12
C LEU A 161 -17.28 -12.69 23.02
N PHE A 162 -17.81 -11.58 22.51
CA PHE A 162 -17.04 -10.59 21.76
C PHE A 162 -17.58 -9.18 22.02
N ALA A 163 -16.75 -8.17 21.77
CA ALA A 163 -17.10 -6.76 21.93
C ALA A 163 -16.71 -5.95 20.68
N ILE A 164 -17.63 -5.09 20.23
CA ILE A 164 -17.46 -4.23 19.06
C ILE A 164 -17.31 -2.80 19.54
N VAL A 165 -16.27 -2.10 19.12
CA VAL A 165 -16.01 -0.69 19.44
C VAL A 165 -16.21 0.17 18.20
N GLY A 166 -17.05 1.20 18.30
CA GLY A 166 -17.33 2.15 17.22
C GLY A 166 -16.29 3.27 17.15
N LEU A 167 -15.79 3.56 15.95
CA LEU A 167 -14.84 4.67 15.71
C LEU A 167 -15.49 5.91 15.12
N GLU A 168 -16.66 5.74 14.52
CA GLU A 168 -17.44 6.82 13.90
C GLU A 168 -18.89 6.75 14.39
N ASP A 169 -19.54 7.91 14.40
CA ASP A 169 -20.95 7.99 14.78
C ASP A 169 -21.84 7.32 13.71
N GLU A 170 -22.95 6.74 14.16
CA GLU A 170 -23.95 6.10 13.29
C GLU A 170 -23.32 4.99 12.41
N THR A 171 -22.49 4.14 13.02
CA THR A 171 -21.95 2.95 12.36
C THR A 171 -22.99 1.83 12.42
N SER A 172 -23.42 1.33 11.25
CA SER A 172 -24.36 0.23 11.14
C SER A 172 -23.60 -1.10 11.19
N VAL A 173 -24.03 -1.99 12.07
CA VAL A 173 -23.43 -3.31 12.27
C VAL A 173 -24.48 -4.38 12.04
N ARG A 174 -24.16 -5.36 11.20
CA ARG A 174 -24.95 -6.58 10.99
C ARG A 174 -24.18 -7.78 11.50
N ILE A 175 -24.85 -8.60 12.29
CA ILE A 175 -24.26 -9.79 12.91
C ILE A 175 -25.12 -11.00 12.58
N VAL A 176 -24.53 -12.06 12.04
CA VAL A 176 -25.16 -13.38 11.97
C VAL A 176 -24.65 -14.20 13.14
N LEU A 177 -25.53 -14.51 14.09
CA LEU A 177 -25.15 -15.13 15.35
C LEU A 177 -25.01 -16.65 15.23
N THR A 178 -24.06 -17.23 15.94
CA THR A 178 -23.91 -18.69 16.10
C THR A 178 -24.37 -19.23 17.46
N ALA A 179 -24.65 -18.34 18.42
CA ALA A 179 -25.19 -18.66 19.74
C ALA A 179 -26.39 -17.77 20.10
N GLY A 180 -27.15 -18.19 21.11
CA GLY A 180 -28.18 -17.36 21.72
C GLY A 180 -27.58 -16.19 22.49
N VAL A 181 -28.14 -15.00 22.32
CA VAL A 181 -27.67 -13.76 22.95
C VAL A 181 -28.86 -12.92 23.37
N THR A 182 -28.86 -12.48 24.62
CA THR A 182 -29.83 -11.52 25.14
C THR A 182 -29.17 -10.17 25.41
N ILE A 183 -29.65 -9.11 24.77
CA ILE A 183 -29.21 -7.72 24.97
C ILE A 183 -30.42 -6.78 25.01
N ASP A 184 -30.42 -5.82 25.93
CA ASP A 184 -31.51 -4.85 26.16
C ASP A 184 -32.92 -5.49 26.27
N GLY A 185 -32.98 -6.68 26.89
CA GLY A 185 -34.22 -7.43 27.07
C GLY A 185 -34.77 -8.11 25.80
N THR A 186 -34.02 -8.08 24.70
CA THR A 186 -34.33 -8.80 23.46
C THR A 186 -33.40 -10.01 23.32
N SER A 187 -33.98 -11.19 23.14
CA SER A 187 -33.25 -12.44 22.95
C SER A 187 -33.20 -12.83 21.47
N TYR A 188 -32.02 -13.21 21.02
CA TYR A 188 -31.74 -13.74 19.68
C TYR A 188 -31.25 -15.18 19.82
N SER A 189 -31.57 -16.03 18.85
CA SER A 189 -31.13 -17.41 18.77
C SER A 189 -29.98 -17.59 17.78
N SER A 190 -29.29 -18.73 17.84
CA SER A 190 -28.34 -19.12 16.80
C SER A 190 -29.00 -19.11 15.40
N GLY A 191 -28.32 -18.53 14.42
CA GLY A 191 -28.79 -18.30 13.06
C GLY A 191 -29.55 -16.99 12.86
N ASP A 192 -29.95 -16.29 13.93
CA ASP A 192 -30.60 -14.99 13.80
C ASP A 192 -29.62 -13.92 13.31
N THR A 193 -30.16 -12.97 12.54
CA THR A 193 -29.42 -11.78 12.12
C THR A 193 -29.81 -10.61 13.01
N MET A 194 -28.83 -10.06 13.72
CA MET A 194 -28.95 -8.85 14.53
C MET A 194 -28.47 -7.64 13.72
N GLN A 195 -29.17 -6.51 13.85
CA GLN A 195 -28.71 -5.21 13.36
C GLN A 195 -28.69 -4.22 14.52
N LEU A 196 -27.59 -3.49 14.63
CA LEU A 196 -27.36 -2.52 15.67
C LEU A 196 -26.62 -1.30 15.11
N THR A 197 -26.77 -0.18 15.81
CA THR A 197 -26.06 1.06 15.50
C THR A 197 -25.11 1.34 16.65
N ILE A 198 -23.85 1.62 16.35
CA ILE A 198 -22.82 1.98 17.32
C ILE A 198 -22.26 3.37 17.03
N HIS A 199 -22.03 4.17 18.06
CA HIS A 199 -21.48 5.51 17.94
C HIS A 199 -19.98 5.56 18.24
N ARG A 200 -19.34 6.70 17.96
CA ARG A 200 -17.91 6.87 18.21
C ARG A 200 -17.60 6.77 19.71
N HIS A 201 -16.67 5.90 20.06
CA HIS A 201 -16.26 5.57 21.43
C HIS A 201 -17.37 4.94 22.29
N GLU A 202 -18.31 4.26 21.63
CA GLU A 202 -19.24 3.32 22.26
C GLU A 202 -18.72 1.88 22.05
N VAL A 203 -19.04 0.98 22.99
CA VAL A 203 -18.76 -0.45 22.90
C VAL A 203 -20.02 -1.26 23.16
N ILE A 204 -20.20 -2.32 22.37
CA ILE A 204 -21.30 -3.28 22.52
C ILE A 204 -20.67 -4.65 22.71
N GLN A 205 -20.86 -5.24 23.90
CA GLN A 205 -20.44 -6.60 24.19
C GLN A 205 -21.62 -7.55 24.03
N LEU A 206 -21.42 -8.66 23.32
CA LEU A 206 -22.36 -9.77 23.23
C LEU A 206 -21.77 -10.99 23.92
N VAL A 207 -22.53 -11.54 24.85
CA VAL A 207 -22.17 -12.74 25.62
C VAL A 207 -23.18 -13.83 25.31
N SER A 208 -22.70 -15.05 25.07
CA SER A 208 -23.58 -16.22 24.88
C SER A 208 -24.46 -16.45 26.11
N ASP A 209 -25.75 -16.68 25.91
CA ASP A 209 -26.74 -16.90 26.98
C ASP A 209 -26.47 -18.19 27.78
N SER A 210 -25.67 -19.11 27.21
CA SER A 210 -25.26 -20.34 27.85
C SER A 210 -23.79 -20.65 27.56
N GLY A 211 -23.03 -21.05 28.57
CA GLY A 211 -21.63 -21.44 28.41
C GLY A 211 -21.40 -22.83 27.78
N VAL A 212 -22.44 -23.45 27.23
CA VAL A 212 -22.31 -24.60 26.33
C VAL A 212 -22.50 -24.21 24.86
N GLU A 213 -22.90 -22.96 24.59
CA GLU A 213 -23.00 -22.43 23.23
C GLU A 213 -21.73 -21.70 22.84
N TYR A 214 -21.36 -21.82 21.57
CA TYR A 214 -20.16 -21.21 21.01
C TYR A 214 -20.55 -20.01 20.15
N ILE A 215 -20.27 -18.80 20.63
CA ILE A 215 -20.55 -17.57 19.88
C ILE A 215 -19.50 -17.30 18.78
N GLY A 216 -18.36 -18.00 18.83
CA GLY A 216 -17.39 -17.96 17.75
C GLY A 216 -18.00 -18.50 16.44
N GLY A 217 -17.49 -18.02 15.31
CA GLY A 217 -18.08 -18.22 14.00
C GLY A 217 -19.16 -17.19 13.64
N SER A 218 -19.63 -16.37 14.60
CA SER A 218 -20.55 -15.27 14.29
C SER A 218 -19.89 -14.30 13.30
N VAL A 219 -20.62 -13.93 12.25
CA VAL A 219 -20.11 -13.08 11.17
C VAL A 219 -20.55 -11.64 11.41
N ILE A 220 -19.60 -10.71 11.50
CA ILE A 220 -19.82 -9.29 11.81
C ILE A 220 -19.39 -8.44 10.63
N GLU A 221 -20.28 -7.57 10.19
CA GLU A 221 -20.09 -6.70 9.03
C GLU A 221 -20.60 -5.29 9.31
N THR A 222 -19.83 -4.30 8.90
CA THR A 222 -20.13 -2.90 9.17
C THR A 222 -20.02 -2.02 7.93
N ASP A 223 -20.65 -0.84 7.98
CA ASP A 223 -20.51 0.19 6.93
C ASP A 223 -19.34 1.16 7.17
N LYS A 224 -18.80 1.19 8.40
CA LYS A 224 -17.65 1.99 8.85
C LYS A 224 -16.73 1.16 9.74
N LEU A 225 -15.50 1.64 9.95
CA LEU A 225 -14.49 0.92 10.72
C LEU A 225 -14.92 0.64 12.16
N VAL A 226 -14.69 -0.59 12.62
CA VAL A 226 -14.89 -1.01 14.01
C VAL A 226 -13.70 -1.82 14.49
N ALA A 227 -13.41 -1.77 15.79
CA ALA A 227 -12.48 -2.71 16.41
C ALA A 227 -13.28 -3.86 17.04
N LEU A 228 -12.86 -5.10 16.77
CA LEU A 228 -13.46 -6.29 17.38
C LEU A 228 -12.50 -6.89 18.41
N PHE A 229 -13.00 -7.08 19.62
CA PHE A 229 -12.34 -7.83 20.68
C PHE A 229 -13.09 -9.13 20.86
N MET A 230 -12.37 -10.23 21.01
CA MET A 230 -12.97 -11.47 21.45
C MET A 230 -12.57 -11.79 22.88
N GLY A 231 -13.32 -12.72 23.46
CA GLY A 231 -12.94 -13.28 24.73
C GLY A 231 -13.75 -14.47 25.18
N HIS A 232 -13.45 -14.87 26.40
CA HIS A 232 -14.12 -15.95 27.09
C HIS A 232 -14.02 -15.69 28.58
N ILE A 233 -15.13 -15.77 29.33
CA ILE A 233 -15.16 -15.35 30.74
C ILE A 233 -14.19 -16.18 31.60
N CYS A 234 -14.14 -17.49 31.39
CA CYS A 234 -13.15 -18.39 32.01
C CYS A 234 -13.02 -19.68 31.19
N ALA A 235 -12.03 -19.77 30.31
CA ALA A 235 -11.78 -20.94 29.45
C ALA A 235 -10.75 -21.87 30.11
N SER A 236 -10.87 -23.19 29.91
CA SER A 236 -9.83 -24.15 30.33
C SER A 236 -9.39 -25.04 29.18
N THR A 237 -8.16 -25.55 29.26
CA THR A 237 -7.68 -26.64 28.42
C THR A 237 -7.62 -27.94 29.25
N PRO A 238 -7.50 -29.13 28.61
CA PRO A 238 -7.48 -30.38 29.35
C PRO A 238 -6.35 -30.45 30.40
N GLY A 239 -6.75 -30.41 31.68
CA GLY A 239 -5.85 -30.51 32.83
C GLY A 239 -5.46 -29.18 33.48
N SER A 240 -5.84 -28.04 32.89
CA SER A 240 -5.57 -26.70 33.42
C SER A 240 -6.71 -26.20 34.34
N ALA A 241 -6.45 -25.14 35.11
CA ALA A 241 -7.50 -24.27 35.62
C ALA A 241 -8.04 -23.39 34.48
N CYS A 242 -9.00 -22.52 34.78
CA CYS A 242 -9.55 -21.61 33.77
C CYS A 242 -9.04 -20.19 33.95
N ASP A 243 -8.75 -19.55 32.81
CA ASP A 243 -8.35 -18.15 32.70
C ASP A 243 -9.33 -17.43 31.76
N THR A 244 -9.46 -16.12 31.91
CA THR A 244 -10.08 -15.28 30.89
C THR A 244 -9.30 -15.42 29.58
N LEU A 245 -9.98 -15.30 28.45
CA LEU A 245 -9.31 -15.12 27.16
C LEU A 245 -9.64 -13.73 26.64
N SER A 246 -8.67 -13.01 26.09
CA SER A 246 -8.88 -11.67 25.55
C SER A 246 -7.91 -11.40 24.40
N GLU A 247 -8.43 -11.00 23.23
CA GLU A 247 -7.62 -10.61 22.07
C GLU A 247 -8.32 -9.56 21.22
N GLN A 248 -7.57 -8.61 20.66
CA GLN A 248 -8.09 -7.74 19.61
C GLN A 248 -7.90 -8.42 18.25
N LEU A 249 -9.01 -8.74 17.58
CA LEU A 249 -8.95 -9.54 16.36
C LEU A 249 -8.48 -8.72 15.17
N VAL A 250 -7.63 -9.36 14.35
CA VAL A 250 -7.27 -8.87 13.02
C VAL A 250 -8.48 -8.98 12.06
N PRO A 251 -8.81 -7.92 11.31
CA PRO A 251 -9.89 -7.92 10.31
C PRO A 251 -9.68 -8.96 9.21
N VAL A 252 -10.76 -9.46 8.60
CA VAL A 252 -10.70 -10.50 7.55
C VAL A 252 -9.87 -10.02 6.35
N GLU A 253 -9.90 -8.72 6.09
CA GLU A 253 -9.15 -8.01 5.06
C GLU A 253 -7.62 -8.17 5.21
N SER A 254 -7.15 -8.62 6.37
CA SER A 254 -5.74 -8.82 6.71
C SER A 254 -5.34 -10.29 6.94
N TRP A 255 -6.24 -11.23 6.65
CA TRP A 255 -5.98 -12.67 6.77
C TRP A 255 -5.06 -13.19 5.65
N SER A 256 -4.46 -14.36 5.86
CA SER A 256 -3.54 -14.99 4.90
C SER A 256 -3.87 -16.46 4.67
N SER A 257 -3.22 -17.07 3.70
CA SER A 257 -3.38 -18.48 3.35
C SER A 257 -2.26 -19.38 3.87
N SER A 258 -1.33 -18.84 4.67
CA SER A 258 -0.16 -19.54 5.22
C SER A 258 0.19 -18.98 6.59
N TYR A 259 0.20 -19.86 7.60
CA TYR A 259 0.52 -19.54 8.99
C TYR A 259 1.56 -20.51 9.53
N ILE A 260 2.56 -19.98 10.22
CA ILE A 260 3.56 -20.78 10.93
C ILE A 260 3.14 -20.85 12.39
N TYR A 261 2.87 -22.05 12.89
CA TYR A 261 2.63 -22.27 14.30
C TYR A 261 3.87 -22.85 14.98
N THR A 262 4.06 -22.52 16.25
CA THR A 262 5.28 -22.84 16.99
C THR A 262 5.00 -23.61 18.26
N ALA A 263 5.86 -24.56 18.57
CA ALA A 263 5.90 -25.22 19.87
C ALA A 263 6.19 -24.21 20.99
N THR A 264 5.68 -24.46 22.18
CA THR A 264 5.81 -23.59 23.35
C THR A 264 6.86 -24.16 24.30
N GLY A 265 8.10 -23.67 24.23
CA GLY A 265 9.21 -24.15 25.07
C GLY A 265 10.00 -25.29 24.41
N SER A 266 9.42 -26.49 24.36
CA SER A 266 10.05 -27.68 23.76
C SER A 266 9.23 -28.26 22.60
N ALA A 267 9.86 -29.05 21.72
CA ALA A 267 9.18 -29.69 20.60
C ALA A 267 8.08 -30.70 21.01
N ASP A 268 8.08 -31.16 22.27
CA ASP A 268 7.07 -32.07 22.80
C ASP A 268 5.81 -31.33 23.30
N ASP A 269 5.86 -30.01 23.41
CA ASP A 269 4.76 -29.20 23.90
C ASP A 269 3.59 -29.13 22.91
N ARG A 270 2.40 -28.93 23.47
CA ARG A 270 1.14 -28.92 22.74
C ARG A 270 0.38 -27.64 23.06
N SER A 271 -0.22 -27.05 22.03
CA SER A 271 -1.17 -25.96 22.14
C SER A 271 -2.46 -26.32 21.41
N VAL A 272 -3.57 -25.72 21.82
CA VAL A 272 -4.83 -25.82 21.08
C VAL A 272 -4.82 -24.73 20.01
N TYR A 273 -5.20 -25.07 18.78
CA TYR A 273 -5.32 -24.11 17.70
C TYR A 273 -6.77 -24.01 17.25
N VAL A 274 -7.21 -22.80 16.97
CA VAL A 274 -8.54 -22.50 16.42
C VAL A 274 -8.36 -21.83 15.07
N ILE A 275 -8.95 -22.40 14.03
CA ILE A 275 -8.83 -21.94 12.65
C ILE A 275 -10.23 -21.57 12.15
N HIS A 276 -10.43 -20.31 11.82
CA HIS A 276 -11.70 -19.77 11.31
C HIS A 276 -11.58 -19.40 9.83
N THR A 277 -12.70 -19.47 9.10
CA THR A 277 -12.82 -18.93 7.75
C THR A 277 -14.01 -18.00 7.58
N TYR A 278 -13.84 -17.03 6.68
CA TYR A 278 -14.89 -16.14 6.18
C TYR A 278 -15.33 -16.55 4.75
N TYR A 279 -14.70 -17.57 4.17
CA TYR A 279 -14.95 -18.00 2.80
C TYR A 279 -15.57 -19.39 2.74
N GLU A 280 -16.51 -19.56 1.82
CA GLU A 280 -17.08 -20.88 1.52
C GLU A 280 -16.03 -21.82 0.93
N ASN A 281 -16.13 -23.11 1.25
CA ASN A 281 -15.26 -24.17 0.74
C ASN A 281 -13.76 -23.89 0.91
N SER A 282 -13.37 -23.39 2.07
CA SER A 282 -11.96 -23.18 2.43
C SER A 282 -11.29 -24.51 2.74
N GLU A 283 -10.38 -24.95 1.88
CA GLU A 283 -9.61 -26.18 2.08
C GLU A 283 -8.35 -25.85 2.91
N VAL A 284 -8.26 -26.40 4.11
CA VAL A 284 -7.18 -26.18 5.07
C VAL A 284 -6.35 -27.44 5.22
N THR A 285 -5.04 -27.33 5.07
CA THR A 285 -4.06 -28.38 5.29
C THR A 285 -3.35 -28.15 6.61
N ILE A 286 -3.44 -29.13 7.51
CA ILE A 286 -2.88 -29.06 8.88
C ILE A 286 -1.91 -30.23 9.06
N PRO A 287 -0.66 -30.01 9.55
CA PRO A 287 0.31 -31.08 9.70
C PRO A 287 -0.18 -32.24 10.58
N GLY A 288 -0.01 -33.47 10.09
CA GLY A 288 -0.44 -34.69 10.80
C GLY A 288 -1.96 -34.94 10.79
N ILE A 289 -2.74 -34.04 10.22
CA ILE A 289 -4.19 -34.14 10.07
C ILE A 289 -4.54 -34.18 8.57
N GLY A 290 -5.61 -34.90 8.20
CA GLY A 290 -6.09 -34.86 6.82
C GLY A 290 -6.61 -33.46 6.43
N PRO A 291 -6.76 -33.14 5.14
CA PRO A 291 -7.36 -31.88 4.70
C PRO A 291 -8.75 -31.69 5.32
N VAL A 292 -9.03 -30.47 5.78
CA VAL A 292 -10.31 -30.06 6.35
C VAL A 292 -10.93 -29.01 5.43
N THR A 293 -12.20 -29.18 5.06
CA THR A 293 -12.96 -28.15 4.33
C THR A 293 -13.85 -27.42 5.31
N LEU A 294 -13.73 -26.09 5.38
CA LEU A 294 -14.52 -25.21 6.24
C LEU A 294 -15.44 -24.33 5.39
N GLN A 295 -16.68 -24.14 5.84
CA GLN A 295 -17.63 -23.17 5.29
C GLN A 295 -17.59 -21.84 6.06
N LEU A 296 -18.28 -20.81 5.54
CA LEU A 296 -18.38 -19.51 6.22
C LEU A 296 -18.85 -19.66 7.68
N GLY A 297 -18.07 -19.13 8.62
CA GLY A 297 -18.37 -19.18 10.05
C GLY A 297 -18.10 -20.54 10.71
N GLU A 298 -17.74 -21.57 9.95
CA GLU A 298 -17.22 -22.81 10.50
C GLU A 298 -15.75 -22.68 10.91
N PHE A 299 -15.34 -23.55 11.83
CA PHE A 299 -14.00 -23.55 12.36
C PHE A 299 -13.48 -24.96 12.59
N TRP A 300 -12.16 -25.08 12.65
CA TRP A 300 -11.48 -26.26 13.16
C TRP A 300 -10.82 -25.92 14.49
N GLN A 301 -10.96 -26.81 15.48
CA GLN A 301 -10.25 -26.69 16.75
C GLN A 301 -9.61 -28.03 17.13
N GLY A 302 -8.31 -28.00 17.45
CA GLY A 302 -7.57 -29.21 17.84
C GLY A 302 -6.22 -28.94 18.47
N GLU A 303 -5.65 -29.96 19.10
CA GLU A 303 -4.30 -29.88 19.66
C GLU A 303 -3.25 -30.21 18.61
N LEU A 304 -2.28 -29.32 18.44
CA LEU A 304 -1.08 -29.56 17.64
C LEU A 304 0.14 -29.64 18.55
N GLN A 305 1.07 -30.51 18.20
CA GLN A 305 2.34 -30.71 18.89
C GLN A 305 3.48 -30.16 18.02
N GLY A 306 4.48 -29.56 18.66
CA GLY A 306 5.66 -29.06 17.97
C GLY A 306 5.35 -27.82 17.10
N SER A 307 6.17 -27.62 16.06
CA SER A 307 6.04 -26.50 15.11
C SER A 307 5.70 -27.02 13.72
N GLY A 308 5.01 -26.21 12.92
CA GLY A 308 4.62 -26.58 11.56
C GLY A 308 3.97 -25.43 10.80
N VAL A 309 3.45 -25.74 9.61
CA VAL A 309 2.78 -24.75 8.75
C VAL A 309 1.38 -25.20 8.39
N ILE A 310 0.43 -24.32 8.63
CA ILE A 310 -0.96 -24.44 8.19
C ILE A 310 -1.08 -23.68 6.88
N THR A 311 -1.59 -24.32 5.84
CA THR A 311 -1.86 -23.68 4.55
C THR A 311 -3.32 -23.85 4.17
N SER A 312 -3.85 -22.91 3.38
CA SER A 312 -5.25 -22.95 2.94
C SER A 312 -5.45 -22.44 1.52
N SER A 313 -6.55 -22.85 0.89
CA SER A 313 -6.95 -22.36 -0.44
C SER A 313 -7.52 -20.93 -0.42
N GLN A 314 -8.02 -20.49 0.73
CA GLN A 314 -8.58 -19.17 0.99
C GLN A 314 -7.96 -18.56 2.26
N PRO A 315 -7.96 -17.23 2.42
CA PRO A 315 -7.49 -16.60 3.65
C PRO A 315 -8.26 -17.08 4.88
N ILE A 316 -7.53 -17.41 5.93
CA ILE A 316 -8.04 -17.89 7.22
C ILE A 316 -7.44 -17.06 8.36
N SER A 317 -7.99 -17.16 9.55
CA SER A 317 -7.32 -16.71 10.78
C SER A 317 -6.98 -17.90 11.66
N VAL A 318 -5.84 -17.80 12.35
CA VAL A 318 -5.35 -18.84 13.25
C VAL A 318 -5.06 -18.23 14.62
N LEU A 319 -5.64 -18.83 15.64
CA LEU A 319 -5.37 -18.52 17.04
C LEU A 319 -4.69 -19.71 17.71
N GLN A 320 -3.76 -19.41 18.61
CA GLN A 320 -3.12 -20.39 19.48
C GLN A 320 -3.62 -20.17 20.90
N ILE A 321 -3.97 -21.25 21.59
CA ILE A 321 -4.32 -21.27 23.00
C ILE A 321 -3.28 -22.12 23.71
N LEU A 322 -2.57 -21.51 24.65
CA LEU A 322 -1.50 -22.16 25.41
C LEU A 322 -2.07 -23.31 26.26
N ARG A 323 -1.25 -24.35 26.44
CA ARG A 323 -1.62 -25.53 27.24
C ARG A 323 -0.43 -26.14 27.95
N THR A 324 0.69 -26.39 27.24
CA THR A 324 1.92 -26.84 27.91
C THR A 324 3.11 -25.96 27.55
N ILE A 325 3.97 -25.69 28.53
CA ILE A 325 5.26 -25.02 28.33
C ILE A 325 6.31 -25.87 29.03
N ASN A 326 7.32 -26.35 28.30
CA ASN A 326 8.33 -27.27 28.83
C ASN A 326 7.73 -28.52 29.51
N GLN A 327 6.62 -29.03 28.95
CA GLN A 327 5.81 -30.16 29.41
C GLN A 327 5.01 -29.92 30.70
N ASP A 328 5.13 -28.75 31.34
CA ASP A 328 4.25 -28.36 32.43
C ASP A 328 2.92 -27.86 31.86
N ILE A 329 1.81 -28.28 32.49
CA ILE A 329 0.48 -27.78 32.14
C ILE A 329 0.35 -26.36 32.68
N VAL A 330 -0.02 -25.43 31.80
CA VAL A 330 -0.29 -24.03 32.12
C VAL A 330 -1.77 -23.72 31.89
N ASP A 331 -2.23 -22.62 32.48
CA ASP A 331 -3.56 -22.10 32.22
C ASP A 331 -3.62 -21.46 30.82
N PRO A 332 -4.79 -21.41 30.18
CA PRO A 332 -4.84 -21.00 28.78
C PRO A 332 -4.74 -19.50 28.62
N SER A 333 -3.92 -19.06 27.68
CA SER A 333 -3.92 -17.70 27.14
C SER A 333 -3.98 -17.79 25.62
N ILE A 334 -4.64 -16.81 24.99
CA ILE A 334 -4.87 -16.82 23.55
C ILE A 334 -3.91 -15.87 22.82
N ILE A 335 -3.44 -16.31 21.66
CA ILE A 335 -2.46 -15.58 20.87
C ILE A 335 -2.92 -15.58 19.41
N GLN A 336 -3.05 -14.40 18.83
CA GLN A 336 -3.14 -14.24 17.39
C GLN A 336 -1.84 -14.73 16.70
N VAL A 337 -1.92 -15.83 15.95
CA VAL A 337 -0.77 -16.39 15.23
C VAL A 337 -0.45 -15.50 14.02
N PRO A 338 0.78 -14.95 13.90
CA PRO A 338 1.15 -14.14 12.75
C PRO A 338 1.30 -15.00 11.49
N SER A 339 0.75 -14.55 10.37
CA SER A 339 1.07 -15.12 9.05
C SER A 339 2.40 -14.60 8.54
N GLU A 340 3.02 -15.31 7.59
CA GLU A 340 4.26 -14.88 6.93
C GLU A 340 4.16 -13.48 6.32
N LYS A 341 2.97 -13.14 5.81
CA LYS A 341 2.62 -11.82 5.26
C LYS A 341 2.62 -10.70 6.31
N GLN A 342 2.53 -11.05 7.59
CA GLN A 342 2.47 -10.11 8.72
C GLN A 342 3.81 -10.00 9.48
N PHE A 343 4.88 -10.59 8.94
CA PHE A 343 6.21 -10.48 9.52
C PHE A 343 6.77 -9.06 9.34
N SER A 344 7.67 -8.64 10.23
CA SER A 344 8.26 -7.30 10.27
C SER A 344 9.76 -7.38 10.52
N TYR A 345 10.42 -6.22 10.60
CA TYR A 345 11.87 -6.11 10.77
C TYR A 345 12.28 -5.61 12.16
N ILE A 346 11.32 -5.14 12.95
CA ILE A 346 11.55 -4.59 14.28
C ILE A 346 10.32 -4.82 15.15
N PHE A 347 10.56 -5.29 16.37
CA PHE A 347 9.55 -5.49 17.40
C PHE A 347 10.01 -4.87 18.72
N GLY A 348 9.07 -4.31 19.46
CA GLY A 348 9.28 -3.71 20.77
C GLY A 348 8.10 -4.07 21.67
N PHE A 349 8.39 -4.73 22.78
CA PHE A 349 7.39 -5.24 23.71
C PHE A 349 7.93 -5.24 25.14
N SER A 350 7.07 -5.50 26.12
CA SER A 350 7.47 -5.65 27.50
C SER A 350 6.75 -6.81 28.17
N THR A 351 7.48 -7.59 28.95
CA THR A 351 6.93 -8.69 29.73
C THR A 351 6.23 -8.16 30.99
N PRO A 352 5.12 -8.75 31.44
CA PRO A 352 4.44 -8.31 32.66
C PRO A 352 5.28 -8.57 33.92
N PRO A 353 5.15 -7.73 34.97
CA PRO A 353 5.93 -7.85 36.20
C PRO A 353 5.61 -9.11 36.99
N LYS A 354 4.35 -9.29 37.38
CA LYS A 354 3.85 -10.41 38.20
C LYS A 354 2.33 -10.40 38.21
N SER A 355 1.75 -11.55 38.51
CA SER A 355 0.30 -11.80 38.54
C SER A 355 -0.18 -12.41 39.87
N GLY A 356 0.58 -12.29 40.96
CA GLY A 356 0.05 -12.74 42.26
C GLY A 356 1.08 -13.18 43.28
N GLU A 357 0.86 -14.40 43.82
CA GLU A 357 1.53 -14.93 45.02
C GLU A 357 3.04 -15.13 44.87
N ASN A 358 3.57 -15.29 43.64
CA ASN A 358 4.99 -15.54 43.44
C ASN A 358 5.75 -14.21 43.38
N SER A 359 6.64 -13.96 44.35
CA SER A 359 7.31 -12.67 44.50
C SER A 359 8.33 -12.33 43.41
N GLU A 360 8.58 -13.25 42.48
CA GLU A 360 9.65 -13.17 41.47
C GLU A 360 9.15 -12.91 40.05
N GLY A 361 7.84 -12.93 39.78
CA GLY A 361 7.26 -12.61 38.45
C GLY A 361 7.04 -13.80 37.50
N PHE A 362 6.62 -13.51 36.27
CA PHE A 362 6.37 -14.49 35.21
C PHE A 362 7.67 -15.08 34.65
N PHE A 363 7.67 -16.39 34.34
CA PHE A 363 8.64 -16.96 33.40
C PHE A 363 8.26 -16.54 31.99
N ASN A 364 9.22 -16.05 31.20
CA ASN A 364 8.95 -15.38 29.93
C ASN A 364 9.73 -16.05 28.80
N PHE A 365 9.05 -16.28 27.68
CA PHE A 365 9.60 -16.94 26.50
C PHE A 365 9.29 -16.16 25.24
N LEU A 366 10.26 -16.13 24.33
CA LEU A 366 10.14 -15.55 22.99
C LEU A 366 10.29 -16.65 21.97
N ASN A 367 9.30 -16.80 21.08
CA ASN A 367 9.46 -17.57 19.86
C ASN A 367 9.75 -16.61 18.71
N ILE A 368 10.98 -16.67 18.19
CA ILE A 368 11.46 -15.84 17.09
C ILE A 368 11.50 -16.71 15.83
N ILE A 369 10.65 -16.39 14.84
CA ILE A 369 10.53 -17.11 13.58
C ILE A 369 11.30 -16.35 12.51
N VAL A 370 12.41 -16.92 12.04
CA VAL A 370 13.36 -16.29 11.10
C VAL A 370 13.78 -17.28 10.02
N LYS A 371 14.21 -16.80 8.85
CA LYS A 371 14.78 -17.70 7.84
C LYS A 371 16.09 -18.32 8.32
N SER A 372 16.31 -19.59 8.04
CA SER A 372 17.44 -20.36 8.59
C SER A 372 18.82 -19.78 8.25
N ASN A 373 18.94 -19.01 7.16
CA ASN A 373 20.19 -18.38 6.72
C ASN A 373 20.42 -16.96 7.28
N GLU A 374 19.52 -16.46 8.15
CA GLU A 374 19.52 -15.08 8.64
C GLU A 374 19.42 -14.99 10.17
N SER A 375 19.62 -16.09 10.90
CA SER A 375 19.55 -16.06 12.36
C SER A 375 20.68 -15.24 13.01
N GLU A 376 21.86 -15.19 12.38
CA GLU A 376 22.99 -14.39 12.87
C GLU A 376 22.72 -12.88 12.79
N THR A 377 21.72 -12.46 12.01
CA THR A 377 21.42 -11.04 11.78
C THR A 377 20.35 -10.50 12.73
N ILE A 378 19.70 -11.36 13.53
CA ILE A 378 18.70 -10.96 14.54
C ILE A 378 19.39 -10.55 15.85
N LEU A 379 19.07 -9.34 16.30
CA LEU A 379 19.55 -8.75 17.54
C LEU A 379 18.42 -8.70 18.57
N VAL A 380 18.69 -9.15 19.81
CA VAL A 380 17.83 -8.97 20.97
C VAL A 380 18.51 -7.96 21.89
N ASN A 381 17.88 -6.79 22.08
CA ASN A 381 18.45 -5.66 22.81
C ASN A 381 19.86 -5.26 22.32
N GLY A 382 20.10 -5.38 21.02
CA GLY A 382 21.38 -5.05 20.38
C GLY A 382 22.40 -6.20 20.33
N GLU A 383 22.14 -7.34 20.98
CA GLU A 383 23.04 -8.49 21.00
C GLU A 383 22.54 -9.63 20.08
N PRO A 384 23.40 -10.30 19.29
CA PRO A 384 22.98 -11.39 18.43
C PRO A 384 22.38 -12.57 19.19
N ILE A 385 21.27 -13.12 18.70
CA ILE A 385 20.54 -14.22 19.36
C ILE A 385 21.42 -15.47 19.63
N LEU A 386 22.39 -15.74 18.75
CA LEU A 386 23.25 -16.92 18.82
C LEU A 386 24.37 -16.84 19.87
N GLN A 387 24.59 -15.68 20.51
CA GLN A 387 25.62 -15.54 21.55
C GLN A 387 25.15 -15.97 22.94
N ASP A 388 23.85 -16.03 23.19
CA ASP A 388 23.30 -16.47 24.48
C ASP A 388 23.15 -17.99 24.51
N SER A 389 23.67 -18.67 25.52
CA SER A 389 23.56 -20.14 25.68
C SER A 389 22.18 -20.62 26.13
N SER A 390 21.22 -19.71 26.33
CA SER A 390 19.87 -19.96 26.90
C SER A 390 18.75 -20.19 25.87
N HIS A 391 19.07 -20.42 24.58
CA HIS A 391 18.07 -20.64 23.54
C HIS A 391 18.02 -22.10 23.08
N SER A 392 16.82 -22.56 22.69
CA SER A 392 16.63 -23.76 21.87
C SER A 392 16.29 -23.36 20.43
N HIS A 393 16.61 -24.23 19.48
CA HIS A 393 16.41 -23.98 18.06
C HIS A 393 15.89 -25.23 17.35
N HIS A 394 14.89 -25.04 16.50
CA HIS A 394 14.32 -26.10 15.68
C HIS A 394 13.92 -25.57 14.30
N SER A 395 14.26 -26.32 13.24
CA SER A 395 13.79 -26.04 11.89
C SER A 395 12.34 -26.48 11.70
N ILE A 396 11.57 -25.67 10.97
CA ILE A 396 10.20 -26.00 10.60
C ILE A 396 10.21 -26.85 9.34
N ALA A 397 9.71 -28.07 9.44
CA ALA A 397 9.76 -29.03 8.34
C ALA A 397 9.02 -28.50 7.10
N GLY A 398 9.69 -28.53 5.95
CA GLY A 398 9.10 -28.14 4.66
C GLY A 398 9.13 -26.64 4.36
N THR A 399 9.77 -25.82 5.20
CA THR A 399 9.91 -24.37 4.97
C THR A 399 11.36 -23.90 5.17
N PRO A 400 11.71 -22.67 4.73
CA PRO A 400 13.02 -22.09 4.99
C PRO A 400 13.13 -21.43 6.37
N TYR A 401 12.20 -21.72 7.30
CA TYR A 401 12.10 -21.04 8.59
C TYR A 401 12.61 -21.92 9.72
N ASP A 402 13.28 -21.25 10.65
CA ASP A 402 13.67 -21.76 11.95
C ASP A 402 12.92 -21.01 13.05
N VAL A 403 12.67 -21.69 14.16
CA VAL A 403 12.16 -21.08 15.39
C VAL A 403 13.26 -21.12 16.43
N TYR A 404 13.57 -19.96 16.98
CA TYR A 404 14.39 -19.81 18.18
C TYR A 404 13.48 -19.55 19.36
N THR A 405 13.55 -20.41 20.37
CA THR A 405 12.85 -20.19 21.64
C THR A 405 13.85 -19.69 22.66
N VAL A 406 13.65 -18.47 23.13
CA VAL A 406 14.55 -17.77 24.07
C VAL A 406 13.82 -17.57 25.39
N GLU A 407 14.37 -18.06 26.49
CA GLU A 407 13.89 -17.71 27.83
C GLU A 407 14.54 -16.39 28.26
N VAL A 408 13.72 -15.38 28.54
CA VAL A 408 14.19 -14.06 28.99
C VAL A 408 14.01 -13.91 30.50
N PRO A 409 14.69 -12.94 31.16
CA PRO A 409 14.60 -12.78 32.61
C PRO A 409 13.17 -12.76 33.15
N LYS A 410 13.00 -13.39 34.31
CA LYS A 410 11.73 -13.50 35.02
C LYS A 410 11.21 -12.11 35.43
N GLY A 411 9.91 -11.89 35.26
CA GLY A 411 9.23 -10.63 35.59
C GLY A 411 9.27 -9.57 34.48
N GLU A 412 9.18 -8.28 34.86
CA GLU A 412 9.06 -7.17 33.90
C GLU A 412 10.39 -6.87 33.22
N GLY A 413 10.34 -6.74 31.89
CA GLY A 413 11.51 -6.43 31.07
C GLY A 413 11.08 -5.90 29.71
N VAL A 414 11.82 -4.91 29.22
CA VAL A 414 11.62 -4.31 27.89
C VAL A 414 12.58 -4.94 26.90
N PHE A 415 12.04 -5.38 25.76
CA PHE A 415 12.82 -6.06 24.75
C PHE A 415 12.56 -5.45 23.37
N PHE A 416 13.66 -5.24 22.64
CA PHE A 416 13.66 -4.89 21.23
C PHE A 416 14.30 -6.04 20.47
N VAL A 417 13.59 -6.57 19.49
CA VAL A 417 14.11 -7.59 18.57
C VAL A 417 14.19 -6.96 17.19
N GLU A 418 15.38 -6.91 16.62
CA GLU A 418 15.72 -6.08 15.46
C GLU A 418 16.55 -6.85 14.43
N GLN A 419 16.30 -6.55 13.16
CA GLN A 419 17.15 -6.99 12.07
C GLN A 419 18.37 -6.05 11.96
N SER A 420 19.58 -6.61 11.92
CA SER A 420 20.83 -5.83 11.82
C SER A 420 21.05 -5.17 10.45
N SER A 421 20.40 -5.66 9.38
CA SER A 421 20.42 -5.06 8.03
C SER A 421 19.02 -5.04 7.42
N TYR A 422 18.48 -3.85 7.15
CA TYR A 422 17.18 -3.66 6.49
C TYR A 422 17.24 -3.82 4.95
N VAL A 423 18.44 -3.85 4.36
CA VAL A 423 18.63 -3.91 2.90
C VAL A 423 18.69 -5.36 2.40
N ASP A 424 19.34 -6.23 3.16
CA ASP A 424 19.58 -7.63 2.78
C ASP A 424 18.85 -8.65 3.68
N GLY A 425 18.20 -8.19 4.76
CA GLY A 425 17.46 -9.05 5.69
C GLY A 425 16.05 -9.36 5.21
N SER A 426 15.53 -10.52 5.61
CA SER A 426 14.13 -10.91 5.49
C SER A 426 13.34 -10.50 6.74
N PRO A 427 12.02 -10.30 6.61
CA PRO A 427 11.15 -10.06 7.76
C PRO A 427 11.02 -11.34 8.61
N PHE A 428 10.82 -11.15 9.90
CA PHE A 428 10.69 -12.19 10.92
C PHE A 428 9.47 -11.92 11.82
N SER A 429 9.17 -12.84 12.73
CA SER A 429 8.09 -12.68 13.70
C SER A 429 8.55 -13.01 15.11
N VAL A 430 7.89 -12.38 16.10
CA VAL A 430 8.12 -12.66 17.52
C VAL A 430 6.77 -12.88 18.20
N VAL A 431 6.64 -14.03 18.86
CA VAL A 431 5.52 -14.35 19.75
C VAL A 431 6.05 -14.36 21.18
N VAL A 432 5.37 -13.67 22.08
CA VAL A 432 5.74 -13.50 23.48
C VAL A 432 4.72 -14.25 24.32
N TYR A 433 5.19 -15.06 25.27
CA TYR A 433 4.30 -15.74 26.20
C TYR A 433 5.02 -16.05 27.50
N GLY A 434 4.25 -16.27 28.55
CA GLY A 434 4.80 -16.58 29.85
C GLY A 434 3.77 -17.12 30.82
N TYR A 435 4.26 -17.70 31.90
CA TYR A 435 3.42 -18.27 32.94
C TYR A 435 3.98 -18.01 34.34
N GLU A 436 3.07 -17.93 35.29
CA GLU A 436 3.31 -17.97 36.72
C GLU A 436 2.48 -19.12 37.32
N ARG A 437 2.40 -19.21 38.64
CA ARG A 437 1.54 -20.17 39.29
C ARG A 437 0.08 -19.72 39.12
N ALA A 438 -0.66 -20.50 38.33
CA ALA A 438 -2.09 -20.31 38.06
C ALA A 438 -2.44 -19.04 37.26
N GLU A 439 -1.49 -18.56 36.44
CA GLU A 439 -1.65 -17.35 35.62
C GLU A 439 -0.80 -17.50 34.36
N THR A 440 -1.36 -17.14 33.20
CA THR A 440 -0.65 -17.22 31.91
C THR A 440 -0.93 -15.97 31.09
N TYR A 441 -0.02 -15.61 30.19
CA TYR A 441 -0.26 -14.57 29.19
C TYR A 441 0.46 -14.91 27.89
N GLY A 442 0.01 -14.31 26.80
CA GLY A 442 0.64 -14.44 25.50
C GLY A 442 0.09 -13.42 24.52
N TYR A 443 0.92 -12.99 23.59
CA TYR A 443 0.52 -12.11 22.50
C TYR A 443 1.58 -12.12 21.39
N SER A 444 1.20 -11.68 20.19
CA SER A 444 2.20 -11.35 19.16
C SER A 444 2.90 -10.04 19.52
N ALA A 445 4.23 -9.97 19.41
CA ALA A 445 4.99 -8.73 19.68
C ALA A 445 4.70 -7.61 18.67
N GLY A 446 4.00 -7.93 17.59
CA GLY A 446 3.65 -6.97 16.56
C GLY A 446 3.20 -7.66 15.29
N LEU A 447 2.39 -6.96 14.50
CA LEU A 447 1.94 -7.44 13.19
C LEU A 447 2.18 -6.36 12.14
N PHE A 448 2.65 -6.80 10.98
CA PHE A 448 2.58 -6.02 9.75
C PHE A 448 1.25 -6.31 9.06
N PHE A 449 0.56 -5.30 8.56
CA PHE A 449 -0.68 -5.41 7.81
C PHE A 449 -0.38 -5.06 6.36
N PRO A 450 -0.06 -6.05 5.52
CA PRO A 450 0.10 -5.79 4.10
C PRO A 450 -1.23 -5.32 3.54
N ASN A 451 -1.22 -4.20 2.80
CA ASN A 451 -2.41 -3.76 2.06
C ASN A 451 -2.65 -4.72 0.89
N ASP A 452 -3.27 -5.88 1.15
CA ASP A 452 -3.78 -6.73 0.10
C ASP A 452 -5.09 -6.12 -0.41
N LYS A 453 -4.97 -5.29 -1.46
CA LYS A 453 -6.12 -4.67 -2.15
C LYS A 453 -7.12 -5.71 -2.70
N ARG A 454 -6.81 -7.01 -2.69
CA ARG A 454 -7.75 -8.10 -3.03
C ARG A 454 -8.63 -8.52 -1.85
N LEU A 455 -8.21 -8.28 -0.61
CA LEU A 455 -8.95 -8.65 0.61
C LEU A 455 -9.72 -7.47 1.22
N LEU A 456 -9.37 -6.24 0.84
CA LEU A 456 -10.27 -5.07 0.95
C LEU A 456 -11.48 -5.16 -0.01
N ASN A 457 -11.53 -6.20 -0.86
CA ASN A 457 -12.66 -6.60 -1.70
C ASN A 457 -13.43 -7.80 -1.12
N ILE A 458 -13.28 -8.09 0.18
CA ILE A 458 -14.33 -8.86 0.84
C ILE A 458 -15.56 -7.97 0.78
N GLU A 459 -16.51 -8.31 -0.07
CA GLU A 459 -17.87 -7.79 0.05
C GLU A 459 -18.41 -8.30 1.39
N PRO A 460 -18.57 -7.46 2.43
CA PRO A 460 -19.44 -7.83 3.53
C PRO A 460 -20.78 -8.26 2.92
N PHE A 461 -21.36 -9.37 3.35
CA PHE A 461 -22.67 -9.89 2.95
C PHE A 461 -23.80 -8.85 3.07
N LEU A 462 -23.64 -7.73 3.79
CA LEU A 462 -24.46 -6.51 3.61
C LEU A 462 -24.51 -5.96 2.16
N LEU A 463 -23.60 -6.38 1.28
CA LEU A 463 -23.57 -6.15 -0.18
C LEU A 463 -24.06 -7.36 -1.00
N ARG A 464 -24.19 -8.56 -0.40
CA ARG A 464 -24.81 -9.72 -1.08
C ARG A 464 -26.31 -9.56 -1.26
N ASP A 465 -26.94 -8.67 -0.48
CA ASP A 465 -28.35 -8.35 -0.62
C ASP A 465 -28.57 -7.13 -1.52
N ASN A 466 -28.30 -7.29 -2.83
CA ASN A 466 -28.95 -6.60 -3.95
C ASN A 466 -29.48 -5.17 -3.70
N ARG A 467 -28.65 -4.26 -3.14
CA ARG A 467 -29.09 -2.87 -2.90
C ARG A 467 -28.94 -2.02 -4.15
N VAL A 468 -30.09 -1.80 -4.77
CA VAL A 468 -30.42 -0.66 -5.62
C VAL A 468 -30.20 0.63 -4.80
N ILE A 469 -29.21 1.44 -5.18
CA ILE A 469 -28.92 2.73 -4.56
C ILE A 469 -29.93 3.77 -5.11
N ASP A 470 -30.78 4.32 -4.23
CA ASP A 470 -31.65 5.44 -4.61
C ASP A 470 -30.84 6.74 -4.63
N VAL A 471 -30.60 7.27 -5.83
CA VAL A 471 -29.89 8.53 -6.04
C VAL A 471 -30.89 9.67 -6.31
N PRO A 472 -30.81 10.81 -5.60
CA PRO A 472 -31.63 11.97 -5.93
C PRO A 472 -31.25 12.47 -7.33
N GLY A 473 -32.27 12.60 -8.19
CA GLY A 473 -32.12 13.08 -9.57
C GLY A 473 -33.05 14.24 -9.90
N HIS A 474 -32.60 15.12 -10.78
CA HIS A 474 -33.32 16.26 -11.30
C HIS A 474 -33.82 15.96 -12.73
N VAL A 475 -35.13 16.01 -12.95
CA VAL A 475 -35.72 15.83 -14.28
C VAL A 475 -35.48 17.08 -15.09
N PHE A 476 -34.79 16.96 -16.22
CA PHE A 476 -34.50 18.08 -17.12
C PHE A 476 -35.58 18.21 -18.21
N ASP A 477 -35.98 17.09 -18.81
CA ASP A 477 -37.10 17.00 -19.74
C ASP A 477 -37.70 15.58 -19.78
N VAL A 478 -38.60 15.31 -20.73
CA VAL A 478 -39.30 14.02 -20.87
C VAL A 478 -38.40 12.85 -21.30
N PHE A 479 -37.16 13.12 -21.70
CA PHE A 479 -36.17 12.11 -22.11
C PHE A 479 -34.91 12.11 -21.23
N THR A 480 -34.72 13.11 -20.36
CA THR A 480 -33.45 13.36 -19.67
C THR A 480 -33.62 13.61 -18.18
N ILE A 481 -32.92 12.81 -17.36
CA ILE A 481 -32.87 12.91 -15.90
C ILE A 481 -31.40 12.94 -15.48
N PHE A 482 -31.02 13.91 -14.64
CA PHE A 482 -29.68 14.01 -14.07
C PHE A 482 -29.65 13.43 -12.67
N CYS A 483 -28.84 12.41 -12.41
CA CYS A 483 -28.72 11.79 -11.09
C CYS A 483 -27.37 12.13 -10.46
N THR A 484 -27.36 12.31 -9.13
CA THR A 484 -26.10 12.47 -8.39
C THR A 484 -25.41 11.11 -8.26
N THR A 485 -24.25 10.92 -8.89
CA THR A 485 -23.54 9.64 -8.85
C THR A 485 -22.95 9.37 -7.46
N PRO A 486 -23.05 8.15 -6.91
CA PRO A 486 -22.43 7.81 -5.62
C PRO A 486 -20.90 7.85 -5.73
N ARG A 487 -20.19 7.92 -4.59
CA ARG A 487 -18.73 7.75 -4.59
C ARG A 487 -18.40 6.28 -4.88
N PHE A 488 -17.49 6.04 -5.82
CA PHE A 488 -17.03 4.70 -6.19
C PHE A 488 -15.59 4.48 -5.71
N GLN A 489 -15.31 3.29 -5.15
CA GLN A 489 -13.98 2.93 -4.59
C GLN A 489 -13.15 2.02 -5.51
N GLN A 490 -13.69 1.63 -6.67
CA GLN A 490 -13.04 0.76 -7.64
C GLN A 490 -12.70 1.51 -8.93
N LEU A 491 -11.46 1.40 -9.42
CA LEU A 491 -11.06 1.85 -10.75
C LEU A 491 -11.40 0.75 -11.76
N SER A 492 -12.63 0.77 -12.29
CA SER A 492 -13.13 -0.25 -13.23
C SER A 492 -14.45 0.20 -13.87
N TYR A 493 -14.98 -0.62 -14.78
CA TYR A 493 -16.37 -0.58 -15.21
C TYR A 493 -17.29 -1.12 -14.10
N VAL A 494 -18.36 -0.38 -13.80
CA VAL A 494 -19.44 -0.72 -12.88
C VAL A 494 -20.75 -0.72 -13.65
N THR A 495 -21.48 -1.84 -13.63
CA THR A 495 -22.81 -1.93 -14.26
C THR A 495 -23.86 -1.31 -13.32
N VAL A 496 -24.64 -0.37 -13.85
CA VAL A 496 -25.71 0.34 -13.16
C VAL A 496 -27.04 -0.03 -13.80
N ASP A 497 -27.95 -0.57 -12.99
CA ASP A 497 -29.33 -0.84 -13.36
C ASP A 497 -30.23 0.27 -12.83
N VAL A 498 -31.00 0.91 -13.72
CA VAL A 498 -31.86 2.06 -13.42
C VAL A 498 -33.33 1.64 -13.52
N THR A 499 -34.06 1.91 -12.44
CA THR A 499 -35.52 1.78 -12.35
C THR A 499 -36.18 3.14 -12.47
N VAL A 500 -37.34 3.20 -13.14
CA VAL A 500 -38.19 4.40 -13.24
C VAL A 500 -39.58 4.19 -12.64
N ASP A 501 -39.86 3.00 -12.10
CA ASP A 501 -41.14 2.58 -11.55
C ASP A 501 -41.06 2.21 -10.06
N GLY A 502 -40.06 2.75 -9.36
CA GLY A 502 -39.93 2.54 -7.91
C GLY A 502 -39.46 1.12 -7.54
N LYS A 503 -38.55 0.56 -8.34
CA LYS A 503 -37.90 -0.76 -8.19
C LYS A 503 -38.77 -1.95 -8.60
N GLU A 504 -39.90 -1.75 -9.28
CA GLU A 504 -40.70 -2.85 -9.83
C GLU A 504 -40.02 -3.48 -11.06
N THR A 505 -39.37 -2.67 -11.91
CA THR A 505 -38.57 -3.13 -13.05
C THR A 505 -37.27 -2.33 -13.22
N PHE A 506 -36.26 -2.96 -13.85
CA PHE A 506 -34.97 -2.34 -14.23
C PHE A 506 -34.82 -2.34 -15.75
N PRO A 507 -35.63 -1.54 -16.48
CA PRO A 507 -35.65 -1.58 -17.94
C PRO A 507 -34.38 -0.99 -18.57
N PHE A 508 -33.55 -0.27 -17.81
CA PHE A 508 -32.36 0.39 -18.31
C PHE A 508 -31.11 -0.11 -17.56
N ARG A 509 -30.13 -0.62 -18.30
CA ARG A 509 -28.84 -1.09 -17.79
C ARG A 509 -27.73 -0.34 -18.52
N GLY A 510 -26.80 0.25 -17.79
CA GLY A 510 -25.65 0.99 -18.34
C GLY A 510 -24.36 0.60 -17.64
N ASN A 511 -23.21 0.82 -18.28
CA ASN A 511 -21.91 0.63 -17.64
C ASN A 511 -21.28 2.01 -17.40
N VAL A 512 -20.86 2.28 -16.17
CA VAL A 512 -20.19 3.51 -15.74
C VAL A 512 -18.76 3.15 -15.40
N CYS A 513 -17.76 3.85 -15.96
CA CYS A 513 -16.36 3.59 -15.63
C CYS A 513 -15.77 4.70 -14.78
N ILE A 514 -14.98 4.30 -13.79
CA ILE A 514 -14.34 5.18 -12.84
C ILE A 514 -12.84 5.19 -13.10
N LEU A 515 -12.30 6.35 -13.47
CA LEU A 515 -10.89 6.57 -13.78
C LEU A 515 -10.26 7.55 -12.77
N PRO A 516 -8.95 7.43 -12.45
CA PRO A 516 -8.25 8.45 -11.68
C PRO A 516 -8.02 9.71 -12.53
N GLN A 517 -7.96 10.86 -11.86
CA GLN A 517 -7.73 12.17 -12.49
C GLN A 517 -6.41 12.20 -13.29
N ASP A 518 -5.45 11.37 -12.91
CA ASP A 518 -4.12 11.24 -13.52
C ASP A 518 -4.13 10.68 -14.96
N VAL A 519 -5.25 10.08 -15.39
CA VAL A 519 -5.44 9.57 -16.77
C VAL A 519 -5.85 10.69 -17.74
N LEU A 520 -6.36 11.81 -17.22
CA LEU A 520 -6.76 12.99 -18.01
C LEU A 520 -6.35 14.28 -17.28
N PRO A 521 -5.05 14.63 -17.20
CA PRO A 521 -4.69 15.93 -16.67
C PRO A 521 -5.28 17.03 -17.58
N VAL A 522 -6.17 17.83 -17.00
CA VAL A 522 -6.60 19.11 -17.57
C VAL A 522 -5.36 20.00 -17.54
N THR A 523 -4.82 20.30 -18.70
CA THR A 523 -3.70 21.23 -18.87
C THR A 523 -4.26 22.65 -18.82
N LEU A 524 -3.96 23.40 -17.75
CA LEU A 524 -4.24 24.83 -17.65
C LEU A 524 -2.95 25.60 -17.99
N SER A 525 -2.94 26.30 -19.11
CA SER A 525 -1.89 27.27 -19.44
C SER A 525 -2.25 28.64 -18.84
N VAL A 526 -1.23 29.36 -18.38
CA VAL A 526 -1.40 30.73 -17.90
C VAL A 526 -0.38 31.63 -18.56
N LEU A 527 -0.89 32.68 -19.21
CA LEU A 527 -0.10 33.60 -20.01
C LEU A 527 -0.30 35.02 -19.47
N GLN A 528 0.81 35.74 -19.29
CA GLN A 528 0.81 37.18 -19.04
C GLN A 528 1.91 37.82 -19.90
N SER A 529 1.60 38.93 -20.59
CA SER A 529 2.54 39.54 -21.54
C SER A 529 3.88 39.93 -20.88
N ASP A 530 5.00 39.56 -21.52
CA ASP A 530 6.39 39.73 -21.04
C ASP A 530 6.77 38.91 -19.79
N GLU A 531 5.96 37.93 -19.39
CA GLU A 531 6.29 36.93 -18.37
C GLU A 531 6.43 35.53 -19.00
N ILE A 532 7.14 34.66 -18.29
CA ILE A 532 7.31 33.26 -18.69
C ILE A 532 5.96 32.53 -18.52
N GLU A 533 5.59 31.66 -19.47
CA GLU A 533 4.38 30.82 -19.35
C GLU A 533 4.33 30.09 -18.00
N GLY A 534 3.16 30.14 -17.34
CA GLY A 534 2.97 29.63 -15.98
C GLY A 534 3.43 30.57 -14.86
N ASN A 535 3.99 31.74 -15.17
CA ASN A 535 4.30 32.79 -14.20
C ASN A 535 3.38 34.00 -14.35
N ILE A 536 2.97 34.55 -13.21
CA ILE A 536 2.15 35.75 -13.13
C ILE A 536 2.82 36.77 -12.21
N ASP A 537 2.93 38.00 -12.69
CA ASP A 537 3.31 39.19 -11.95
C ASP A 537 2.07 40.07 -11.73
N PHE A 538 1.46 39.91 -10.56
CA PHE A 538 0.27 40.68 -10.15
C PHE A 538 0.60 42.15 -9.83
N THR A 539 1.87 42.58 -9.83
CA THR A 539 2.22 44.01 -9.75
C THR A 539 2.08 44.74 -11.08
N LYS A 540 2.08 44.00 -12.19
CA LYS A 540 1.94 44.56 -13.52
C LYS A 540 0.46 44.54 -13.89
N GLU A 541 -0.10 45.72 -14.15
CA GLU A 541 -1.46 45.85 -14.66
C GLU A 541 -1.54 45.41 -16.12
N LYS A 542 -1.49 44.09 -16.34
CA LYS A 542 -1.44 43.41 -17.63
C LYS A 542 -2.38 42.22 -17.62
N GLU A 543 -3.01 41.96 -18.76
CA GLU A 543 -3.98 40.88 -18.95
C GLU A 543 -3.35 39.51 -18.62
N ILE A 544 -4.07 38.74 -17.80
CA ILE A 544 -3.78 37.34 -17.48
C ILE A 544 -4.77 36.49 -18.27
N ILE A 545 -4.25 35.56 -19.05
CA ILE A 545 -5.03 34.63 -19.89
C ILE A 545 -4.86 33.24 -19.30
N LEU A 546 -5.98 32.61 -18.98
CA LEU A 546 -6.08 31.20 -18.61
C LEU A 546 -6.59 30.43 -19.84
N GLU A 547 -5.95 29.34 -20.23
CA GLU A 547 -6.46 28.46 -21.27
C GLU A 547 -6.46 27.00 -20.81
N TRP A 548 -7.49 26.25 -21.18
CA TRP A 548 -7.62 24.83 -20.88
C TRP A 548 -8.35 24.12 -22.02
N ASP A 549 -8.24 22.80 -22.07
CA ASP A 549 -9.02 22.01 -23.02
C ASP A 549 -10.45 21.81 -22.48
N PRO A 550 -11.47 22.44 -23.08
CA PRO A 550 -12.84 22.32 -22.59
C PRO A 550 -13.38 20.89 -22.73
N ALA A 551 -12.86 20.09 -23.67
CA ALA A 551 -13.27 18.70 -23.89
C ALA A 551 -12.78 17.75 -22.78
N LYS A 552 -11.72 18.13 -22.04
CA LYS A 552 -11.24 17.37 -20.88
C LYS A 552 -12.09 17.56 -19.63
N LEU A 553 -12.98 18.55 -19.62
CA LEU A 553 -13.95 18.82 -18.54
C LEU A 553 -15.33 18.27 -18.93
N PHE A 554 -15.43 16.93 -19.03
CA PHE A 554 -16.65 16.23 -19.45
C PHE A 554 -17.89 16.66 -18.64
N ALA A 555 -18.96 17.02 -19.34
CA ALA A 555 -20.25 17.40 -18.76
C ALA A 555 -20.24 18.63 -17.81
N VAL A 556 -19.24 19.50 -17.94
CA VAL A 556 -19.16 20.78 -17.23
C VAL A 556 -19.46 21.92 -18.21
N GLU A 557 -20.65 22.52 -18.10
CA GLU A 557 -21.03 23.69 -18.93
C GLU A 557 -20.47 25.01 -18.39
N TYR A 558 -20.32 25.10 -17.06
CA TYR A 558 -19.86 26.31 -16.38
C TYR A 558 -18.82 26.00 -15.32
N ILE A 559 -17.85 26.89 -15.16
CA ILE A 559 -16.77 26.81 -14.19
C ILE A 559 -16.68 28.10 -13.35
N ASP A 560 -16.12 27.99 -12.16
CA ASP A 560 -15.76 29.11 -11.30
C ASP A 560 -14.24 29.30 -11.31
N ILE A 561 -13.80 30.55 -11.20
CA ILE A 561 -12.38 30.92 -11.22
C ILE A 561 -12.08 31.65 -9.92
N SER A 562 -11.15 31.13 -9.14
CA SER A 562 -10.75 31.70 -7.85
C SER A 562 -9.24 31.76 -7.70
N ILE A 563 -8.77 32.71 -6.88
CA ILE A 563 -7.37 32.85 -6.49
C ILE A 563 -7.22 32.71 -4.98
N GLN A 564 -6.13 32.10 -4.54
CA GLN A 564 -5.68 32.11 -3.15
C GLN A 564 -4.33 32.81 -3.07
N VAL A 565 -4.06 33.52 -1.98
CA VAL A 565 -2.83 34.30 -1.79
C VAL A 565 -2.24 33.98 -0.43
N ALA A 566 -0.93 33.75 -0.34
CA ALA A 566 -0.22 33.51 0.89
C ALA A 566 0.64 34.72 1.29
N SER A 567 0.45 35.23 2.51
CA SER A 567 1.31 36.23 3.16
C SER A 567 2.29 35.58 4.13
N ARG A 568 3.44 36.23 4.30
CA ARG A 568 4.32 35.98 5.45
C ARG A 568 3.95 36.93 6.58
N GLU A 569 3.61 36.40 7.75
CA GLU A 569 3.38 37.21 8.95
C GLU A 569 4.74 37.59 9.55
N LEU A 570 4.99 38.89 9.76
CA LEU A 570 6.31 39.40 10.18
C LEU A 570 6.54 39.33 11.70
N ASP A 571 5.48 39.12 12.49
CA ASP A 571 5.51 39.20 13.96
C ASP A 571 5.51 37.84 14.68
N GLN A 572 5.34 36.74 13.95
CA GLN A 572 5.50 35.38 14.48
C GLN A 572 6.52 34.64 13.61
N ASP A 573 7.61 34.19 14.22
CA ASP A 573 8.52 33.23 13.59
C ASP A 573 7.71 31.95 13.32
N GLU A 574 7.10 31.80 12.12
CA GLU A 574 6.84 30.54 11.37
C GLU A 574 5.68 30.68 10.33
N GLY A 575 5.97 30.48 9.03
CA GLY A 575 4.98 30.06 8.02
C GLY A 575 4.39 31.11 7.05
N PHE A 576 3.77 30.60 5.97
CA PHE A 576 2.88 31.36 5.08
C PHE A 576 1.43 31.12 5.51
N VAL A 577 0.63 32.18 5.60
CA VAL A 577 -0.81 32.10 5.88
C VAL A 577 -1.58 32.37 4.59
N TRP A 578 -2.42 31.40 4.19
CA TRP A 578 -3.25 31.50 2.99
C TRP A 578 -4.54 32.28 3.24
N SER A 579 -4.94 33.08 2.26
CA SER A 579 -6.27 33.67 2.20
C SER A 579 -7.32 32.59 1.94
N ASN A 580 -8.57 32.88 2.33
CA ASN A 580 -9.71 32.17 1.76
C ASN A 580 -9.73 32.32 0.22
N ASP A 581 -10.50 31.47 -0.45
CA ASP A 581 -10.74 31.58 -1.89
C ASP A 581 -11.33 32.95 -2.26
N ILE A 582 -10.53 33.75 -2.97
CA ILE A 582 -10.96 35.01 -3.54
C ILE A 582 -11.58 34.66 -4.90
N LYS A 583 -12.89 34.77 -5.01
CA LYS A 583 -13.59 34.51 -6.27
C LYS A 583 -13.30 35.62 -7.28
N ILE A 584 -12.76 35.26 -8.44
CA ILE A 584 -12.52 36.15 -9.58
C ILE A 584 -13.78 36.21 -10.44
N SER A 585 -14.31 35.06 -10.81
CA SER A 585 -15.55 34.94 -11.57
C SER A 585 -16.29 33.66 -11.23
N SER A 586 -17.60 33.65 -11.41
CA SER A 586 -18.44 32.48 -11.20
C SER A 586 -19.34 32.25 -12.41
N SER A 587 -19.67 30.99 -12.68
CA SER A 587 -20.48 30.60 -13.83
C SER A 587 -19.92 31.04 -15.19
N VAL A 588 -18.60 30.92 -15.36
CA VAL A 588 -17.90 31.14 -16.64
C VAL A 588 -18.19 29.96 -17.56
N GLU A 589 -18.66 30.24 -18.78
CA GLU A 589 -18.91 29.19 -19.78
C GLU A 589 -17.62 28.41 -20.08
N ASN A 590 -17.70 27.08 -20.13
CA ASN A 590 -16.55 26.21 -20.36
C ASN A 590 -16.12 26.21 -21.84
N VAL A 591 -15.56 27.33 -22.29
CA VAL A 591 -15.10 27.54 -23.68
C VAL A 591 -13.58 27.37 -23.85
N GLY A 592 -12.88 26.97 -22.80
CA GLY A 592 -11.43 26.71 -22.83
C GLY A 592 -10.54 27.94 -22.63
N THR A 593 -11.10 29.10 -22.35
CA THR A 593 -10.30 30.30 -22.08
C THR A 593 -11.01 31.28 -21.15
N PHE A 594 -10.24 31.98 -20.33
CA PHE A 594 -10.70 33.08 -19.50
C PHE A 594 -9.64 34.16 -19.36
N ARG A 595 -10.05 35.43 -19.31
CA ARG A 595 -9.16 36.59 -19.25
C ARG A 595 -9.59 37.49 -18.11
N PHE A 596 -8.63 38.01 -17.37
CA PHE A 596 -8.88 39.00 -16.33
C PHE A 596 -7.68 39.92 -16.12
N MET A 597 -7.93 41.07 -15.51
CA MET A 597 -6.90 42.02 -15.10
C MET A 597 -6.63 41.92 -13.59
N PRO A 598 -5.39 42.15 -13.11
CA PRO A 598 -5.11 42.17 -11.67
C PRO A 598 -5.98 43.13 -10.87
N SER A 599 -6.40 44.27 -11.45
CA SER A 599 -7.30 45.23 -10.83
C SER A 599 -8.74 44.71 -10.57
N GLU A 600 -9.13 43.60 -11.20
CA GLU A 600 -10.45 42.98 -11.02
C GLU A 600 -10.52 42.09 -9.76
N ILE A 601 -9.40 41.90 -9.06
CA ILE A 601 -9.33 41.14 -7.81
C ILE A 601 -9.89 42.00 -6.66
N PRO A 602 -10.91 41.51 -5.90
CA PRO A 602 -11.54 42.26 -4.82
C PRO A 602 -10.56 42.73 -3.73
N THR A 603 -10.50 44.04 -3.47
CA THR A 603 -9.54 44.66 -2.55
C THR A 603 -9.87 44.48 -1.06
N GLU A 604 -11.14 44.26 -0.71
CA GLU A 604 -11.56 44.02 0.69
C GLU A 604 -11.04 42.69 1.25
N SER A 605 -10.71 41.73 0.37
CA SER A 605 -10.14 40.42 0.71
C SER A 605 -8.63 40.47 0.99
N LEU A 606 -8.00 41.64 0.88
CA LEU A 606 -6.53 41.82 0.83
C LEU A 606 -5.96 42.65 1.99
N ASN A 607 -6.74 42.96 3.03
CA ASN A 607 -6.29 43.76 4.17
C ASN A 607 -5.19 43.02 4.97
N GLY A 608 -3.92 43.40 4.73
CA GLY A 608 -2.73 42.83 5.38
C GLY A 608 -1.63 42.38 4.42
N LEU A 609 -1.92 42.29 3.12
CA LEU A 609 -0.97 41.87 2.08
C LEU A 609 -0.31 43.10 1.44
N SER A 610 0.84 43.51 1.94
CA SER A 610 1.61 44.62 1.34
C SER A 610 2.13 44.25 -0.05
N SER A 611 1.43 44.75 -1.07
CA SER A 611 1.80 44.74 -2.50
C SER A 611 2.02 43.35 -3.13
N PHE A 612 1.21 43.05 -4.14
CA PHE A 612 1.19 41.81 -4.95
C PHE A 612 2.47 41.57 -5.80
N GLY A 613 3.65 41.90 -5.26
CA GLY A 613 4.96 41.54 -5.80
C GLY A 613 5.80 40.67 -4.86
N LEU A 614 5.26 40.33 -3.69
CA LEU A 614 5.98 39.61 -2.62
C LEU A 614 5.22 38.39 -2.06
N SER A 615 3.96 38.17 -2.41
CA SER A 615 3.11 37.06 -1.92
C SER A 615 3.03 35.89 -2.91
N LEU A 616 2.97 34.66 -2.38
CA LEU A 616 2.68 33.46 -3.16
C LEU A 616 1.20 33.47 -3.55
N SER A 617 0.83 33.10 -4.77
CA SER A 617 -0.59 33.00 -5.13
C SER A 617 -0.87 31.85 -6.07
N VAL A 618 -2.03 31.22 -5.88
CA VAL A 618 -2.51 30.07 -6.64
C VAL A 618 -3.82 30.40 -7.34
N ILE A 619 -3.84 30.26 -8.67
CA ILE A 619 -5.10 30.32 -9.45
C ILE A 619 -5.70 28.92 -9.53
N THR A 620 -7.00 28.81 -9.27
CA THR A 620 -7.77 27.57 -9.29
C THR A 620 -8.98 27.67 -10.21
N LEU A 621 -9.10 26.73 -11.15
CA LEU A 621 -10.33 26.43 -11.88
C LEU A 621 -11.20 25.50 -11.03
N LYS A 622 -12.49 25.78 -10.88
CA LYS A 622 -13.42 24.95 -10.13
C LYS A 622 -14.61 24.55 -10.98
N ALA A 623 -14.96 23.28 -10.96
CA ALA A 623 -16.23 22.78 -11.50
C ALA A 623 -17.03 22.16 -10.37
N ASN A 624 -18.31 22.53 -10.24
CA ASN A 624 -19.21 22.01 -9.19
C ASN A 624 -18.61 22.12 -7.77
N GLY A 625 -17.88 23.20 -7.49
CA GLY A 625 -17.24 23.44 -6.19
C GLY A 625 -15.94 22.67 -5.93
N LYS A 626 -15.45 21.85 -6.87
CA LYS A 626 -14.18 21.11 -6.75
C LYS A 626 -13.06 21.77 -7.53
N SER A 627 -11.89 21.91 -6.90
CA SER A 627 -10.66 22.46 -7.52
C SER A 627 -10.06 21.48 -8.52
N LEU A 628 -9.80 21.95 -9.75
CA LEU A 628 -9.34 21.12 -10.86
C LEU A 628 -7.85 21.32 -11.19
N PHE A 629 -7.23 22.45 -10.81
CA PHE A 629 -5.83 22.77 -11.12
C PHE A 629 -5.25 23.90 -10.22
N GLN A 630 -3.92 24.03 -10.11
CA GLN A 630 -3.20 25.10 -9.38
C GLN A 630 -1.93 25.62 -10.11
N VAL A 631 -1.76 26.94 -10.24
CA VAL A 631 -0.58 27.61 -10.87
C VAL A 631 0.09 28.59 -9.89
N LEU A 632 1.43 28.60 -9.80
CA LEU A 632 2.20 29.47 -8.88
C LEU A 632 2.56 30.84 -9.49
N SER A 633 2.74 31.87 -8.63
CA SER A 633 3.22 33.21 -9.03
C SER A 633 4.72 33.45 -8.82
N SER A 634 5.25 34.44 -9.55
CA SER A 634 6.69 34.69 -9.75
C SER A 634 7.47 35.31 -8.57
N GLY A 635 6.79 35.74 -7.49
CA GLY A 635 7.38 36.57 -6.44
C GLY A 635 8.49 35.89 -5.62
N ILE A 636 8.40 34.57 -5.39
CA ILE A 636 9.35 33.82 -4.55
C ILE A 636 10.61 33.41 -5.32
N LEU A 637 10.49 33.07 -6.60
CA LEU A 637 11.61 32.66 -7.47
C LEU A 637 12.66 33.78 -7.58
N LYS A 638 12.24 35.05 -7.66
CA LYS A 638 13.13 36.22 -7.69
C LYS A 638 13.95 36.42 -6.40
N MET A 639 13.47 35.96 -5.24
CA MET A 639 14.16 36.16 -3.94
C MET A 639 15.29 35.14 -3.70
N ILE A 640 15.29 34.03 -4.46
CA ILE A 640 16.01 32.80 -4.12
C ILE A 640 17.23 32.54 -5.04
N GLY A 641 17.28 33.16 -6.22
CA GLY A 641 18.13 32.74 -7.34
C GLY A 641 19.64 32.63 -7.09
N ARG A 642 20.28 33.50 -6.28
CA ARG A 642 21.75 33.50 -6.17
C ARG A 642 22.35 32.54 -5.13
N SER A 643 21.66 32.23 -4.03
CA SER A 643 22.22 31.33 -2.99
C SER A 643 21.82 29.87 -3.19
N ILE A 644 20.77 29.58 -3.96
CA ILE A 644 20.24 28.23 -4.13
C ILE A 644 20.89 27.49 -5.30
N CYS A 645 21.24 28.17 -6.39
CA CYS A 645 21.93 27.55 -7.54
C CYS A 645 23.21 26.79 -7.13
N SER A 646 23.96 27.29 -6.14
CA SER A 646 25.22 26.67 -5.70
C SER A 646 25.10 25.74 -4.49
N SER A 647 24.02 25.79 -3.70
CA SER A 647 23.90 25.03 -2.44
C SER A 647 23.17 23.69 -2.57
N TRP A 648 22.28 23.53 -3.56
CA TRP A 648 21.57 22.26 -3.80
C TRP A 648 22.40 21.20 -4.52
N LEU A 649 23.43 21.60 -5.26
CA LEU A 649 24.20 20.70 -6.11
C LEU A 649 25.31 19.92 -5.38
N GLN A 650 25.48 20.11 -4.06
CA GLN A 650 26.59 19.52 -3.30
C GLN A 650 26.37 18.07 -2.79
N SER A 651 25.24 17.41 -3.09
CA SER A 651 24.95 16.09 -2.50
C SER A 651 24.09 15.13 -3.34
N THR A 652 24.26 15.09 -4.66
CA THR A 652 23.53 14.15 -5.53
C THR A 652 24.46 13.05 -6.05
N SER A 653 24.21 11.81 -5.62
CA SER A 653 24.83 10.62 -6.22
C SER A 653 23.96 10.16 -7.38
N VAL A 654 24.54 10.09 -8.58
CA VAL A 654 23.89 9.56 -9.78
C VAL A 654 24.20 8.06 -9.89
N GLY A 655 23.17 7.25 -10.13
CA GLY A 655 23.31 5.81 -10.39
C GLY A 655 23.95 5.47 -11.75
N ASP A 656 24.14 4.18 -12.02
CA ASP A 656 24.60 3.70 -13.33
C ASP A 656 23.46 3.82 -14.37
N LEU A 657 23.62 4.73 -15.33
CA LEU A 657 22.61 5.12 -16.32
C LEU A 657 23.06 4.74 -17.74
N PRO A 658 22.12 4.35 -18.63
CA PRO A 658 22.49 4.05 -20.00
C PRO A 658 22.92 5.36 -20.72
N PRO A 659 24.02 5.34 -21.49
CA PRO A 659 24.51 6.51 -22.23
C PRO A 659 23.51 6.94 -23.30
N CYS A 660 23.44 8.25 -23.58
CA CYS A 660 22.48 8.79 -24.53
C CYS A 660 22.83 8.35 -25.96
N PRO A 661 21.85 7.91 -26.75
CA PRO A 661 22.05 7.65 -28.18
C PRO A 661 22.55 8.89 -28.93
N CYS A 662 23.34 8.69 -30.00
CA CYS A 662 23.88 9.83 -30.75
C CYS A 662 22.85 10.51 -31.66
N THR A 663 21.74 9.83 -31.97
CA THR A 663 20.66 10.35 -32.81
C THR A 663 19.29 10.01 -32.24
N ASP A 664 18.29 10.83 -32.54
CA ASP A 664 16.90 10.61 -32.13
C ASP A 664 16.34 9.28 -32.64
N GLN A 665 16.70 8.88 -33.87
CA GLN A 665 16.36 7.57 -34.45
C GLN A 665 16.96 6.41 -33.65
N GLN A 666 18.16 6.58 -33.10
CA GLN A 666 18.77 5.57 -32.23
C GLN A 666 18.07 5.52 -30.88
N ALA A 667 17.62 6.66 -30.34
CA ALA A 667 16.85 6.71 -29.09
C ALA A 667 15.46 6.13 -29.21
N GLU A 668 14.79 6.35 -30.34
CA GLU A 668 13.52 5.71 -30.65
C GLU A 668 13.66 4.18 -30.78
N ALA A 669 14.82 3.71 -31.27
CA ALA A 669 15.10 2.28 -31.45
C ALA A 669 15.65 1.57 -30.21
N ASP A 670 16.20 2.30 -29.24
CA ASP A 670 16.78 1.73 -28.01
C ASP A 670 15.72 1.59 -26.91
N GLY A 671 15.42 0.35 -26.53
CA GLY A 671 14.40 0.02 -25.52
C GLY A 671 14.71 0.48 -24.09
N ASN A 672 15.87 1.08 -23.84
CA ASN A 672 16.19 1.75 -22.58
C ASN A 672 15.53 3.12 -22.45
N PHE A 673 15.20 3.76 -23.58
CA PHE A 673 14.72 5.14 -23.67
C PHE A 673 13.24 5.20 -24.07
N GLU A 674 12.51 6.17 -23.54
CA GLU A 674 11.11 6.47 -23.89
C GLU A 674 10.98 7.95 -24.25
N THR A 675 10.09 8.30 -25.18
CA THR A 675 9.83 9.71 -25.53
C THR A 675 9.40 10.51 -24.30
N ASP A 676 10.01 11.67 -24.11
CA ASP A 676 9.62 12.64 -23.10
C ASP A 676 8.37 13.40 -23.57
N ALA A 677 7.23 13.10 -22.96
CA ALA A 677 5.94 13.69 -23.35
C ALA A 677 5.67 15.07 -22.70
N ASN A 678 6.68 15.73 -22.11
CA ASN A 678 6.51 17.05 -21.51
C ASN A 678 6.13 18.09 -22.58
N PRO A 679 4.94 18.74 -22.49
CA PRO A 679 4.51 19.71 -23.50
C PRO A 679 5.36 20.99 -23.50
N SER A 680 6.13 21.23 -22.43
CA SER A 680 7.00 22.41 -22.27
C SER A 680 8.48 22.09 -22.55
N LEU A 681 8.77 21.06 -23.34
CA LEU A 681 10.16 20.68 -23.69
C LEU A 681 10.98 21.86 -24.24
N GLU A 682 10.40 22.65 -25.15
CA GLU A 682 11.08 23.82 -25.73
C GLU A 682 11.38 24.91 -24.69
N TYR A 683 10.57 25.01 -23.64
CA TYR A 683 10.84 25.92 -22.52
C TYR A 683 12.05 25.47 -21.72
N PHE A 684 12.14 24.19 -21.36
CA PHE A 684 13.28 23.67 -20.59
C PHE A 684 14.54 23.67 -21.46
N HIS A 685 14.45 23.10 -22.66
CA HIS A 685 15.54 22.87 -23.59
C HIS A 685 15.32 23.60 -24.92
N PRO A 686 15.55 24.92 -24.99
CA PRO A 686 15.47 25.67 -26.24
C PRO A 686 16.24 24.98 -27.38
N VAL A 687 15.70 25.05 -28.59
CA VAL A 687 16.23 24.42 -29.82
C VAL A 687 16.17 22.89 -29.89
N THR A 688 15.65 22.21 -28.86
CA THR A 688 15.34 20.78 -28.95
C THR A 688 14.15 20.53 -29.88
N SER A 689 14.20 19.42 -30.62
CA SER A 689 13.09 18.91 -31.43
C SER A 689 12.38 17.73 -30.76
N SER A 690 13.14 16.91 -30.04
CA SER A 690 12.66 15.74 -29.32
C SER A 690 13.57 15.45 -28.14
N CYS A 691 13.00 14.91 -27.06
CA CYS A 691 13.76 14.41 -25.94
C CYS A 691 13.27 13.02 -25.55
N TYR A 692 14.17 12.21 -25.00
CA TYR A 692 13.91 10.86 -24.55
C TYR A 692 14.47 10.69 -23.14
N ARG A 693 13.81 9.87 -22.31
CA ARG A 693 14.22 9.59 -20.94
C ARG A 693 14.48 8.10 -20.71
N SER A 694 15.44 7.81 -19.84
CA SER A 694 15.66 6.49 -19.25
C SER A 694 15.72 6.59 -17.72
N GLY A 695 15.58 5.46 -17.02
CA GLY A 695 15.65 5.40 -15.57
C GLY A 695 16.22 4.09 -15.05
N SER A 696 17.06 4.16 -14.03
CA SER A 696 17.72 3.02 -13.38
C SER A 696 18.04 3.35 -11.92
N GLY A 697 17.75 2.44 -10.97
CA GLY A 697 18.16 2.58 -9.58
C GLY A 697 17.66 3.82 -8.83
N GLY A 698 16.60 4.48 -9.33
CA GLY A 698 16.04 5.71 -8.77
C GLY A 698 16.55 7.00 -9.43
N SER A 699 17.62 6.97 -10.23
CA SER A 699 18.14 8.08 -11.04
C SER A 699 17.66 7.97 -12.49
N GLY A 700 17.73 9.07 -13.25
CA GLY A 700 17.27 9.14 -14.63
C GLY A 700 18.26 9.81 -15.58
N GLN A 701 18.06 9.62 -16.88
CA GLN A 701 18.80 10.30 -17.93
C GLN A 701 17.80 10.94 -18.88
N GLN A 702 18.01 12.21 -19.25
CA GLN A 702 17.31 12.87 -20.34
C GLN A 702 18.28 13.15 -21.49
N CYS A 703 17.89 12.75 -22.69
CA CYS A 703 18.64 12.94 -23.94
C CYS A 703 17.80 13.78 -24.90
N CYS A 704 18.32 14.93 -25.34
CA CYS A 704 17.61 15.86 -26.21
C CYS A 704 18.32 16.03 -27.55
N TYR A 705 17.57 16.17 -28.64
CA TYR A 705 18.06 16.13 -30.01
C TYR A 705 17.62 17.37 -30.80
N GLY A 706 18.53 17.92 -31.59
CA GLY A 706 18.27 19.06 -32.46
C GLY A 706 17.41 18.69 -33.65
N SER A 707 16.95 19.69 -34.41
CA SER A 707 16.17 19.48 -35.63
C SER A 707 16.89 18.68 -36.74
N ASP A 708 18.21 18.53 -36.63
CA ASP A 708 19.04 17.70 -37.50
C ASP A 708 19.13 16.23 -37.05
N GLY A 709 18.46 15.89 -35.94
CA GLY A 709 18.41 14.56 -35.34
C GLY A 709 19.62 14.21 -34.47
N ASN A 710 20.58 15.12 -34.28
CA ASN A 710 21.80 14.87 -33.50
C ASN A 710 21.63 15.28 -32.02
N ILE A 711 22.34 14.58 -31.13
CA ILE A 711 22.32 14.89 -29.68
C ILE A 711 22.79 16.32 -29.40
N LEU A 712 22.05 17.01 -28.52
CA LEU A 712 22.41 18.31 -27.99
C LEU A 712 23.12 18.11 -26.64
N VAL A 713 24.26 18.78 -26.48
CA VAL A 713 25.11 18.68 -25.27
C VAL A 713 25.28 20.06 -24.67
N GLY A 714 24.98 20.18 -23.38
CA GLY A 714 25.09 21.41 -22.64
C GLY A 714 23.96 22.42 -22.94
N PRO A 715 23.99 23.58 -22.27
CA PRO A 715 22.98 24.60 -22.48
C PRO A 715 23.07 25.23 -23.89
N PRO A 716 21.95 25.76 -24.43
CA PRO A 716 20.65 25.84 -23.80
C PRO A 716 19.74 24.62 -24.02
N GLY A 717 20.10 23.69 -24.92
CA GLY A 717 19.16 22.67 -25.43
C GLY A 717 19.50 21.21 -25.11
N GLY A 718 20.63 20.94 -24.48
CA GLY A 718 21.06 19.59 -24.14
C GLY A 718 20.25 18.97 -23.02
N GLY A 719 20.04 17.66 -23.08
CA GLY A 719 19.43 16.92 -21.98
C GLY A 719 20.35 16.84 -20.76
N THR A 720 19.86 16.35 -19.63
CA THR A 720 20.62 16.31 -18.38
C THR A 720 20.51 14.94 -17.73
N VAL A 721 21.52 14.57 -16.95
CA VAL A 721 21.38 13.52 -15.94
C VAL A 721 20.38 14.01 -14.88
N ASP A 722 19.41 13.18 -14.53
CA ASP A 722 18.48 13.40 -13.43
C ASP A 722 18.98 12.63 -12.20
N ALA A 723 19.22 13.32 -11.09
CA ALA A 723 19.49 12.68 -9.80
C ALA A 723 18.36 11.73 -9.41
N TYR A 724 17.11 12.07 -9.77
CA TYR A 724 15.95 11.22 -9.59
C TYR A 724 15.13 11.06 -10.88
N ALA A 725 14.90 9.82 -11.31
CA ALA A 725 14.04 9.56 -12.47
C ALA A 725 12.57 9.94 -12.18
N PRO A 726 11.86 10.55 -13.15
CA PRO A 726 10.44 10.79 -13.03
C PRO A 726 9.67 9.45 -13.11
N GLY A 727 9.17 8.98 -11.96
CA GLY A 727 8.42 7.73 -11.85
C GLY A 727 7.72 7.58 -10.49
N GLY A 728 6.39 7.38 -10.51
CA GLY A 728 5.56 7.38 -9.30
C GLY A 728 5.54 8.74 -8.57
N PHE A 729 4.73 8.87 -7.53
CA PHE A 729 4.59 10.14 -6.77
C PHE A 729 5.92 10.60 -6.15
N CYS A 730 6.63 9.71 -5.45
CA CYS A 730 7.90 10.06 -4.78
C CYS A 730 9.03 10.39 -5.75
N GLY A 731 9.17 9.67 -6.88
CA GLY A 731 10.18 9.96 -7.89
C GLY A 731 9.92 11.29 -8.61
N THR A 732 8.66 11.58 -8.91
CA THR A 732 8.25 12.85 -9.55
C THR A 732 8.51 14.05 -8.65
N VAL A 733 8.18 13.95 -7.35
CA VAL A 733 8.46 15.02 -6.37
C VAL A 733 9.96 15.25 -6.20
N LYS A 734 10.75 14.17 -6.10
CA LYS A 734 12.21 14.27 -6.00
C LYS A 734 12.84 14.83 -7.26
N ASN A 735 12.41 14.41 -8.44
CA ASN A 735 12.85 14.96 -9.72
C ASN A 735 12.56 16.46 -9.81
N PHE A 736 11.33 16.87 -9.45
CA PHE A 736 10.99 18.29 -9.40
C PHE A 736 11.90 19.06 -8.44
N TRP A 737 12.18 18.48 -7.27
CA TRP A 737 12.94 19.11 -6.20
C TRP A 737 14.43 19.26 -6.49
N PHE A 738 15.06 18.19 -6.96
CA PHE A 738 16.52 18.10 -7.09
C PHE A 738 17.02 18.31 -8.51
N ASP A 739 16.14 18.23 -9.52
CA ASP A 739 16.52 18.35 -10.94
C ASP A 739 15.87 19.59 -11.58
N VAL A 740 14.53 19.74 -11.48
CA VAL A 740 13.79 20.83 -12.17
C VAL A 740 13.93 22.19 -11.50
N LEU A 741 13.74 22.29 -10.18
CA LEU A 741 13.87 23.56 -9.46
C LEU A 741 15.29 24.16 -9.51
N PRO A 742 16.41 23.40 -9.35
CA PRO A 742 17.73 23.97 -9.56
C PRO A 742 17.97 24.38 -11.02
N PHE A 743 17.39 23.66 -12.00
CA PHE A 743 17.44 24.08 -13.40
C PHE A 743 16.77 25.44 -13.58
N LEU A 744 15.53 25.61 -13.09
CA LEU A 744 14.83 26.89 -13.15
C LEU A 744 15.62 28.01 -12.46
N ALA A 745 16.18 27.74 -11.28
CA ALA A 745 16.97 28.71 -10.54
C ALA A 745 18.23 29.14 -11.31
N CYS A 746 19.07 28.19 -11.73
CA CYS A 746 20.33 28.47 -12.41
C CYS A 746 20.11 28.96 -13.85
N CYS A 747 19.33 28.24 -14.65
CA CYS A 747 19.18 28.51 -16.07
C CYS A 747 18.22 29.64 -16.41
N LYS A 748 17.06 29.72 -15.74
CA LYS A 748 15.99 30.65 -16.14
C LYS A 748 16.01 31.96 -15.37
N LEU A 749 16.35 31.93 -14.07
CA LEU A 749 16.30 33.14 -13.23
C LEU A 749 17.58 33.96 -13.23
N ILE A 750 18.74 33.32 -13.08
CA ILE A 750 20.03 34.03 -13.00
C ILE A 750 20.93 33.83 -14.23
N SER A 751 20.44 33.05 -15.23
CA SER A 751 21.13 32.76 -16.48
C SER A 751 22.54 32.17 -16.33
N GLN A 752 22.79 31.43 -15.25
CA GLN A 752 24.01 30.66 -14.99
C GLN A 752 23.77 29.17 -15.27
N CYS A 753 23.30 28.84 -16.48
CA CYS A 753 23.07 27.45 -16.88
C CYS A 753 24.32 26.59 -16.75
N GLU A 754 25.49 27.12 -17.09
CA GLU A 754 26.76 26.37 -17.03
C GLU A 754 26.98 25.73 -15.66
N THR A 755 26.68 26.46 -14.58
CA THR A 755 26.78 25.96 -13.20
C THR A 755 25.87 24.75 -12.94
N TYR A 756 24.69 24.69 -13.56
CA TYR A 756 23.80 23.55 -13.42
C TYR A 756 24.37 22.31 -14.14
N TYR A 757 24.81 22.49 -15.38
CA TYR A 757 25.37 21.42 -16.20
C TYR A 757 26.75 20.94 -15.71
N GLU A 758 27.47 21.73 -14.90
CA GLU A 758 28.68 21.26 -14.20
C GLU A 758 28.40 20.13 -13.19
N PHE A 759 27.21 20.12 -12.57
CA PHE A 759 26.85 19.12 -11.55
C PHE A 759 25.89 18.05 -12.07
N LEU A 760 25.01 18.40 -13.00
CA LEU A 760 24.10 17.48 -13.70
C LEU A 760 24.36 17.58 -15.21
N PRO A 761 25.47 16.98 -15.69
CA PRO A 761 25.92 17.16 -17.06
C PRO A 761 24.99 16.49 -18.08
N SER A 762 25.08 16.96 -19.32
CA SER A 762 24.61 16.20 -20.48
C SER A 762 25.52 15.01 -20.73
N ASP A 763 24.95 13.92 -21.24
CA ASP A 763 25.72 12.86 -21.88
C ASP A 763 25.99 13.24 -23.34
N ASP A 764 27.20 12.97 -23.84
CA ASP A 764 27.65 13.37 -25.17
C ASP A 764 27.60 12.24 -26.21
N CYS A 765 26.96 11.13 -25.86
CA CYS A 765 26.87 9.89 -26.62
C CYS A 765 28.19 9.15 -26.89
N SER A 766 29.34 9.61 -26.38
CA SER A 766 30.64 9.01 -26.70
C SER A 766 30.77 7.56 -26.23
N ASP A 767 30.11 7.23 -25.12
CA ASP A 767 30.02 5.88 -24.55
C ASP A 767 28.82 5.07 -25.09
N TYR A 768 27.98 5.67 -25.94
CA TYR A 768 26.85 4.98 -26.52
C TYR A 768 27.30 3.88 -27.47
N GLN A 769 26.98 2.65 -27.07
CA GLN A 769 27.05 1.50 -27.95
C GLN A 769 25.62 1.15 -28.32
N PRO A 770 25.24 1.27 -29.61
CA PRO A 770 23.93 0.85 -30.05
C PRO A 770 23.68 -0.57 -29.56
N PRO A 771 22.56 -0.82 -28.84
CA PRO A 771 22.19 -2.18 -28.51
C PRO A 771 22.17 -2.98 -29.80
N ARG A 772 22.59 -4.24 -29.74
CA ARG A 772 22.50 -5.15 -30.89
C ARG A 772 21.27 -6.01 -30.68
N PRO A 773 20.06 -5.48 -30.93
CA PRO A 773 18.87 -6.27 -30.73
C PRO A 773 18.91 -7.45 -31.70
N THR A 774 18.41 -8.58 -31.22
CA THR A 774 18.10 -9.71 -32.09
C THR A 774 16.75 -9.44 -32.75
N ILE A 775 16.70 -9.64 -34.06
CA ILE A 775 15.52 -9.39 -34.87
C ILE A 775 15.08 -10.72 -35.46
N GLY A 776 13.78 -11.00 -35.41
CA GLY A 776 13.16 -12.08 -36.16
C GLY A 776 12.05 -11.54 -37.06
N THR A 777 12.09 -11.87 -38.35
CA THR A 777 11.16 -11.38 -39.37
C THR A 777 10.50 -12.51 -40.13
N GLY A 778 9.19 -12.39 -40.34
CA GLY A 778 8.47 -13.06 -41.42
C GLY A 778 8.65 -14.55 -41.49
N ASP A 779 9.22 -15.00 -42.62
CA ASP A 779 9.57 -16.38 -42.94
C ASP A 779 10.82 -16.82 -42.15
N PRO A 780 10.66 -17.27 -40.91
CA PRO A 780 11.55 -17.09 -39.75
C PRO A 780 13.04 -16.94 -40.10
N HIS A 781 13.36 -15.73 -40.53
CA HIS A 781 14.71 -15.21 -40.62
C HIS A 781 14.99 -14.52 -39.30
N PHE A 782 16.10 -14.87 -38.66
CA PHE A 782 16.50 -14.19 -37.43
C PHE A 782 18.00 -13.96 -37.36
N ILE A 783 18.37 -12.91 -36.67
CA ILE A 783 19.76 -12.60 -36.34
C ILE A 783 19.97 -13.01 -34.89
N SER A 784 20.86 -13.96 -34.60
CA SER A 784 21.18 -14.35 -33.21
C SER A 784 21.65 -13.15 -32.37
N LEU A 785 21.66 -13.26 -31.05
CA LEU A 785 22.22 -12.26 -30.13
C LEU A 785 23.70 -11.92 -30.43
N ASP A 786 24.43 -12.82 -31.10
CA ASP A 786 25.82 -12.61 -31.56
C ASP A 786 25.93 -12.05 -33.00
N GLY A 787 24.83 -11.62 -33.62
CA GLY A 787 24.83 -10.98 -34.94
C GLY A 787 24.93 -11.91 -36.15
N LYS A 788 24.60 -13.20 -36.01
CA LYS A 788 24.62 -14.16 -37.12
C LYS A 788 23.22 -14.43 -37.65
N GLU A 789 23.06 -14.32 -38.96
CA GLU A 789 21.80 -14.61 -39.66
C GLU A 789 21.52 -16.11 -39.79
N PHE A 790 20.27 -16.48 -39.59
CA PHE A 790 19.73 -17.83 -39.74
C PHE A 790 18.35 -17.80 -40.38
N THR A 791 18.04 -18.88 -41.11
CA THR A 791 16.69 -19.18 -41.60
C THR A 791 16.24 -20.48 -40.95
N PHE A 792 15.09 -20.51 -40.31
CA PHE A 792 14.58 -21.68 -39.59
C PHE A 792 13.09 -21.92 -39.88
N ASN A 793 12.78 -22.63 -40.96
CA ASN A 793 11.40 -22.92 -41.39
C ASN A 793 10.71 -24.04 -40.55
N GLY A 794 10.83 -23.98 -39.22
CA GLY A 794 10.10 -24.88 -38.32
C GLY A 794 8.64 -24.43 -38.16
N ALA A 795 7.73 -25.40 -38.02
CA ALA A 795 6.34 -25.16 -37.62
C ALA A 795 6.08 -25.81 -36.26
N GLY A 796 5.63 -25.02 -35.28
CA GLY A 796 5.48 -25.43 -33.88
C GLY A 796 5.77 -24.30 -32.89
N GLU A 797 5.96 -24.67 -31.64
CA GLU A 797 6.34 -23.78 -30.54
C GLU A 797 7.85 -23.87 -30.30
N PHE A 798 8.53 -22.73 -30.28
CA PHE A 798 9.97 -22.68 -30.13
C PHE A 798 10.38 -21.70 -29.06
N VAL A 799 11.30 -22.12 -28.18
CA VAL A 799 11.94 -21.22 -27.23
C VAL A 799 13.03 -20.43 -27.98
N LEU A 800 12.87 -19.12 -28.07
CA LEU A 800 13.84 -18.25 -28.74
C LEU A 800 15.01 -17.94 -27.83
N VAL A 801 14.71 -17.61 -26.57
CA VAL A 801 15.70 -17.36 -25.50
C VAL A 801 15.22 -18.02 -24.22
N LYS A 802 16.16 -18.65 -23.53
CA LYS A 802 16.01 -19.03 -22.13
C LYS A 802 17.25 -18.55 -21.37
N SER A 803 17.06 -18.09 -20.14
CA SER A 803 18.14 -17.68 -19.24
C SER A 803 17.80 -18.11 -17.81
N SER A 804 18.77 -18.65 -17.09
CA SER A 804 18.63 -18.88 -15.65
C SER A 804 18.60 -17.56 -14.87
N LEU A 805 19.15 -16.49 -15.44
CA LEU A 805 19.07 -15.14 -14.87
C LEU A 805 17.62 -14.65 -14.98
N HIS A 806 17.00 -14.40 -13.82
CA HIS A 806 15.59 -14.02 -13.67
C HIS A 806 14.57 -15.02 -14.23
N ASN A 807 14.98 -16.28 -14.42
CA ASN A 807 14.19 -17.32 -15.07
C ASN A 807 13.52 -16.83 -16.38
N PHE A 808 14.23 -15.97 -17.14
CA PHE A 808 13.67 -15.29 -18.29
C PHE A 808 13.46 -16.26 -19.45
N THR A 809 12.25 -16.22 -20.02
CA THR A 809 11.87 -17.04 -21.17
C THR A 809 11.17 -16.19 -22.23
N PHE A 810 11.60 -16.34 -23.48
CA PHE A 810 10.95 -15.78 -24.65
C PHE A 810 10.65 -16.89 -25.66
N GLN A 811 9.37 -17.09 -25.98
CA GLN A 811 8.89 -18.14 -26.88
C GLN A 811 8.16 -17.56 -28.08
N ALA A 812 8.16 -18.31 -29.18
CA ALA A 812 7.44 -17.97 -30.39
C ALA A 812 6.72 -19.18 -30.98
N ARG A 813 5.50 -18.93 -31.47
CA ARG A 813 4.77 -19.85 -32.34
C ARG A 813 5.08 -19.54 -33.79
N MET A 814 5.43 -20.57 -34.56
CA MET A 814 5.62 -20.51 -36.01
C MET A 814 4.62 -21.46 -36.68
N GLU A 815 3.89 -20.98 -37.68
CA GLU A 815 2.89 -21.78 -38.43
C GLU A 815 3.16 -21.74 -39.92
N VAL A 816 2.76 -22.79 -40.66
CA VAL A 816 2.94 -22.86 -42.11
C VAL A 816 2.10 -21.77 -42.79
N LEU A 817 2.72 -20.95 -43.64
CA LEU A 817 2.02 -19.96 -44.44
C LEU A 817 1.27 -20.68 -45.58
N VAL A 818 -0.03 -20.36 -45.72
CA VAL A 818 -0.94 -21.01 -46.67
C VAL A 818 -0.35 -21.05 -48.08
N ASP A 819 -0.43 -22.22 -48.72
CA ASP A 819 0.07 -22.50 -50.07
C ASP A 819 1.59 -22.30 -50.28
N THR A 820 2.38 -22.35 -49.20
CA THR A 820 3.85 -22.32 -49.26
C THR A 820 4.50 -23.39 -48.38
N ASP A 821 5.78 -23.67 -48.60
CA ASP A 821 6.62 -24.51 -47.70
C ASP A 821 7.32 -23.68 -46.60
N ALA A 822 6.96 -22.40 -46.45
CA ALA A 822 7.53 -21.49 -45.45
C ALA A 822 6.66 -21.45 -44.18
N SER A 823 7.27 -21.20 -43.03
CA SER A 823 6.53 -20.85 -41.80
C SER A 823 6.54 -19.34 -41.56
N VAL A 824 5.69 -18.83 -40.67
CA VAL A 824 5.65 -17.43 -40.23
C VAL A 824 5.41 -17.34 -38.73
N TYR A 825 5.90 -16.29 -38.08
CA TYR A 825 5.58 -16.01 -36.67
C TYR A 825 4.09 -15.64 -36.49
N THR A 826 3.41 -16.29 -35.54
CA THR A 826 1.98 -16.04 -35.26
C THR A 826 1.65 -15.75 -33.79
N ALA A 827 2.58 -16.00 -32.87
CA ALA A 827 2.50 -15.56 -31.48
C ALA A 827 3.87 -15.43 -30.82
N PHE A 828 3.94 -14.59 -29.79
CA PHE A 828 5.10 -14.42 -28.91
C PHE A 828 4.66 -14.44 -27.45
N VAL A 829 5.47 -15.02 -26.57
CA VAL A 829 5.23 -15.09 -25.12
C VAL A 829 6.48 -14.71 -24.35
N LEU A 830 6.35 -13.81 -23.37
CA LEU A 830 7.43 -13.39 -22.47
C LEU A 830 7.04 -13.61 -21.00
N SER A 831 7.99 -14.05 -20.19
CA SER A 831 7.84 -14.16 -18.74
C SER A 831 9.20 -14.12 -18.02
N SER A 832 9.20 -13.67 -16.77
CA SER A 832 10.30 -13.83 -15.81
C SER A 832 9.78 -14.27 -14.44
N ASP A 833 10.67 -14.55 -13.49
CA ASP A 833 10.32 -14.83 -12.09
C ASP A 833 9.69 -13.62 -11.36
N MET A 834 9.85 -12.42 -11.90
CA MET A 834 9.33 -11.17 -11.35
C MET A 834 8.16 -10.57 -12.14
N SER A 835 7.74 -11.17 -13.26
CA SER A 835 6.67 -10.62 -14.12
C SER A 835 5.49 -11.58 -14.30
N ASP A 836 4.32 -11.02 -14.62
CA ASP A 836 3.23 -11.80 -15.22
C ASP A 836 3.66 -12.36 -16.60
N THR A 837 2.94 -13.38 -17.08
CA THR A 837 3.14 -13.93 -18.43
C THR A 837 2.32 -13.13 -19.42
N ILE A 838 2.98 -12.53 -20.41
CA ILE A 838 2.31 -11.78 -21.47
C ILE A 838 2.47 -12.47 -22.81
N GLN A 839 1.37 -12.61 -23.52
CA GLN A 839 1.32 -13.21 -24.84
C GLN A 839 0.71 -12.22 -25.83
N VAL A 840 1.34 -12.10 -26.99
CA VAL A 840 0.85 -11.30 -28.11
C VAL A 840 0.72 -12.23 -29.30
N GLN A 841 -0.47 -12.28 -29.90
CA GLN A 841 -0.72 -13.16 -31.03
C GLN A 841 -1.62 -12.51 -32.08
N ARG A 842 -1.59 -13.06 -33.29
CA ARG A 842 -2.57 -12.73 -34.33
C ARG A 842 -3.94 -13.33 -33.98
N SER A 843 -4.99 -12.54 -34.19
CA SER A 843 -6.37 -12.99 -34.09
C SER A 843 -6.84 -13.58 -35.42
N PRO A 844 -7.67 -14.65 -35.42
CA PRO A 844 -8.34 -15.17 -36.62
C PRO A 844 -9.21 -14.14 -37.35
N LEU A 845 -9.53 -13.01 -36.72
CA LEU A 845 -10.33 -11.91 -37.27
C LEU A 845 -9.48 -10.77 -37.86
N ASN A 846 -8.20 -11.01 -38.19
CA ASN A 846 -7.23 -10.01 -38.65
C ASN A 846 -6.94 -8.87 -37.65
N GLY A 847 -7.06 -9.14 -36.35
CA GLY A 847 -6.72 -8.20 -35.28
C GLY A 847 -5.53 -8.66 -34.42
N THR A 848 -5.12 -7.83 -33.46
CA THR A 848 -4.13 -8.17 -32.44
C THR A 848 -4.83 -8.66 -31.19
N LEU A 849 -4.41 -9.82 -30.65
CA LEU A 849 -4.86 -10.30 -29.35
C LEU A 849 -3.68 -10.25 -28.37
N ILE A 850 -3.86 -9.52 -27.27
CA ILE A 850 -2.92 -9.49 -26.16
C ILE A 850 -3.56 -10.22 -24.98
N LEU A 851 -2.84 -11.17 -24.41
CA LEU A 851 -3.28 -12.02 -23.30
C LEU A 851 -2.34 -11.80 -22.12
N LEU A 852 -2.88 -11.63 -20.92
CA LEU A 852 -2.13 -11.62 -19.67
C LEU A 852 -2.52 -12.86 -18.87
N ASN A 853 -1.54 -13.70 -18.52
CA ASN A 853 -1.76 -14.98 -17.81
C ASN A 853 -2.82 -15.88 -18.48
N GLY A 854 -2.93 -15.81 -19.82
CA GLY A 854 -3.88 -16.59 -20.62
C GLY A 854 -5.21 -15.89 -20.94
N GLU A 855 -5.50 -14.74 -20.33
CA GLU A 855 -6.78 -14.02 -20.50
C GLU A 855 -6.65 -12.76 -21.37
N PRO A 856 -7.59 -12.47 -22.29
CA PRO A 856 -7.57 -11.25 -23.12
C PRO A 856 -7.62 -9.97 -22.29
N ILE A 857 -6.75 -9.01 -22.63
CA ILE A 857 -6.83 -7.67 -22.07
C ILE A 857 -7.62 -6.75 -23.01
N ASP A 858 -8.55 -5.98 -22.45
CA ASP A 858 -9.18 -4.88 -23.16
C ASP A 858 -8.23 -3.67 -23.18
N LEU A 859 -7.96 -3.17 -24.38
CA LEU A 859 -7.14 -2.00 -24.64
C LEU A 859 -7.97 -0.76 -24.96
N TYR A 860 -9.28 -0.88 -25.13
CA TYR A 860 -10.16 0.23 -25.49
C TYR A 860 -11.09 0.59 -24.34
N PHE A 861 -11.25 1.90 -24.12
CA PHE A 861 -12.17 2.47 -23.17
C PHE A 861 -13.06 3.48 -23.89
N ASP A 862 -14.34 3.18 -24.06
CA ASP A 862 -15.32 4.05 -24.77
C ASP A 862 -14.82 4.54 -26.15
N GLY A 863 -14.17 3.63 -26.90
CA GLY A 863 -13.56 3.93 -28.21
C GLY A 863 -12.17 4.55 -28.16
N TYR A 864 -11.64 4.90 -26.98
CA TYR A 864 -10.28 5.42 -26.78
C TYR A 864 -9.30 4.30 -26.47
N LEU A 865 -8.18 4.27 -27.18
CA LEU A 865 -7.12 3.29 -26.94
C LEU A 865 -6.26 3.68 -25.72
N ILE A 866 -6.16 2.77 -24.76
CA ILE A 866 -5.23 2.83 -23.63
C ILE A 866 -3.84 2.45 -24.15
N ARG A 867 -3.01 3.47 -24.40
CA ARG A 867 -1.68 3.29 -25.02
C ARG A 867 -0.60 2.76 -24.09
N LYS A 868 -0.75 2.91 -22.77
CA LYS A 868 0.22 2.43 -21.77
C LYS A 868 -0.51 1.78 -20.60
N ARG A 869 -0.03 0.61 -20.15
CA ARG A 869 -0.60 -0.12 -19.02
C ARG A 869 0.48 -0.87 -18.26
N ASP A 870 0.48 -0.70 -16.94
CA ASP A 870 1.41 -1.37 -16.03
C ASP A 870 0.78 -2.64 -15.44
N PHE A 871 1.56 -3.72 -15.39
CA PHE A 871 1.22 -5.01 -14.79
C PHE A 871 2.34 -5.45 -13.84
N ARG A 872 2.22 -6.61 -13.20
CA ARG A 872 3.27 -7.10 -12.31
C ARG A 872 4.57 -7.32 -13.10
N GLY A 873 5.61 -6.56 -12.77
CA GLY A 873 6.95 -6.72 -13.33
C GLY A 873 7.10 -6.40 -14.82
N LEU A 874 6.07 -5.84 -15.46
CA LEU A 874 6.11 -5.48 -16.87
C LEU A 874 5.23 -4.26 -17.18
N ARG A 875 5.68 -3.48 -18.17
CA ARG A 875 4.93 -2.38 -18.78
C ARG A 875 4.61 -2.70 -20.22
N LEU A 876 3.33 -2.53 -20.58
CA LEU A 876 2.82 -2.67 -21.94
C LEU A 876 2.60 -1.29 -22.56
N THR A 877 3.13 -1.07 -23.76
CA THR A 877 2.86 0.12 -24.57
C THR A 877 2.38 -0.31 -25.96
N VAL A 878 1.35 0.36 -26.49
CA VAL A 878 0.79 0.09 -27.82
C VAL A 878 0.66 1.37 -28.64
N ASN A 879 0.91 1.26 -29.95
CA ASN A 879 0.63 2.34 -30.90
C ASN A 879 -0.89 2.44 -31.19
N PRO A 880 -1.39 3.56 -31.77
CA PRO A 880 -2.81 3.76 -32.08
C PRO A 880 -3.48 2.63 -32.87
N GLU A 881 -2.75 1.96 -33.74
CA GLU A 881 -3.23 0.86 -34.58
C GLU A 881 -3.13 -0.51 -33.91
N VAL A 882 -2.54 -0.61 -32.71
CA VAL A 882 -2.26 -1.87 -31.98
C VAL A 882 -1.50 -2.87 -32.86
N SER A 883 -0.67 -2.35 -33.77
CA SER A 883 0.19 -3.11 -34.69
C SER A 883 1.64 -3.14 -34.23
N GLU A 884 2.01 -2.29 -33.29
CA GLU A 884 3.32 -2.22 -32.65
C GLU A 884 3.13 -2.21 -31.13
N ILE A 885 3.71 -3.21 -30.48
CA ILE A 885 3.53 -3.51 -29.06
C ILE A 885 4.91 -3.58 -28.42
N THR A 886 5.16 -2.70 -27.45
CA THR A 886 6.39 -2.70 -26.66
C THR A 886 6.11 -3.29 -25.29
N ILE A 887 6.85 -4.32 -24.93
CA ILE A 887 6.82 -5.00 -23.64
C ILE A 887 8.16 -4.77 -22.96
N ARG A 888 8.15 -4.05 -21.84
CA ARG A 888 9.35 -3.81 -21.02
C ARG A 888 9.21 -4.55 -19.71
N LEU A 889 10.09 -5.52 -19.47
CA LEU A 889 10.17 -6.23 -18.19
C LEU A 889 11.06 -5.46 -17.22
N HIS A 890 10.75 -5.54 -15.92
CA HIS A 890 11.55 -4.88 -14.87
C HIS A 890 12.97 -5.46 -14.74
N ILE A 891 13.25 -6.61 -15.37
CA ILE A 891 14.59 -7.21 -15.49
C ILE A 891 15.47 -6.55 -16.57
N GLY A 892 14.97 -5.49 -17.22
CA GLY A 892 15.66 -4.77 -18.29
C GLY A 892 15.53 -5.37 -19.69
N ALA A 893 14.83 -6.51 -19.84
CA ALA A 893 14.52 -7.08 -21.15
C ALA A 893 13.36 -6.32 -21.81
N THR A 894 13.55 -5.90 -23.07
CA THR A 894 12.54 -5.17 -23.85
C THR A 894 12.27 -5.90 -25.16
N ALA A 895 11.01 -6.14 -25.47
CA ALA A 895 10.57 -6.71 -26.74
C ALA A 895 9.61 -5.76 -27.46
N LEU A 896 9.94 -5.44 -28.71
CA LEU A 896 9.07 -4.75 -29.64
C LEU A 896 8.48 -5.78 -30.61
N ILE A 897 7.17 -5.91 -30.63
CA ILE A 897 6.45 -6.85 -31.48
C ILE A 897 5.68 -6.05 -32.52
N ARG A 898 5.93 -6.36 -33.79
CA ARG A 898 5.20 -5.80 -34.92
C ARG A 898 4.31 -6.86 -35.54
N ILE A 899 3.08 -6.47 -35.85
CA ILE A 899 2.04 -7.36 -36.33
C ILE A 899 1.52 -6.83 -37.65
N THR A 900 1.44 -7.72 -38.64
CA THR A 900 0.80 -7.48 -39.93
C THR A 900 -0.30 -8.50 -40.16
N THR A 901 -1.07 -8.33 -41.23
CA THR A 901 -2.16 -9.27 -41.59
C THR A 901 -1.67 -10.67 -41.90
N GLU A 902 -0.40 -10.85 -42.30
CA GLU A 902 0.15 -12.15 -42.75
C GLU A 902 1.20 -12.75 -41.81
N MET A 903 1.91 -11.91 -41.04
CA MET A 903 3.08 -12.32 -40.25
C MET A 903 3.34 -11.38 -39.07
N MET A 904 4.07 -11.87 -38.07
CA MET A 904 4.62 -11.05 -37.00
C MET A 904 6.15 -10.95 -37.12
N SER A 905 6.72 -9.96 -36.44
CA SER A 905 8.16 -9.82 -36.25
C SER A 905 8.46 -9.31 -34.86
N PHE A 906 9.65 -9.59 -34.35
CA PHE A 906 10.09 -9.08 -33.05
C PHE A 906 11.46 -8.42 -33.16
N ILE A 907 11.69 -7.47 -32.27
CA ILE A 907 13.00 -6.95 -31.90
C ILE A 907 13.13 -7.19 -30.40
N LEU A 908 14.11 -7.98 -29.98
CA LEU A 908 14.39 -8.24 -28.57
C LEU A 908 15.73 -7.61 -28.19
N GLN A 909 15.70 -6.83 -27.12
CA GLN A 909 16.86 -6.23 -26.49
C GLN A 909 17.01 -6.82 -25.08
N LEU A 910 18.21 -7.32 -24.79
CA LEU A 910 18.59 -7.83 -23.47
C LEU A 910 19.73 -6.99 -22.91
N PRO A 911 19.75 -6.70 -21.60
CA PRO A 911 20.85 -5.98 -20.98
C PRO A 911 22.12 -6.83 -20.96
N ASP A 912 23.26 -6.17 -20.80
CA ASP A 912 24.59 -6.79 -20.81
C ASP A 912 24.78 -7.87 -19.74
N SER A 913 23.98 -7.85 -18.67
CA SER A 913 23.94 -8.89 -17.64
C SER A 913 23.61 -10.28 -18.20
N PHE A 914 22.91 -10.36 -19.35
CA PHE A 914 22.57 -11.62 -20.02
C PHE A 914 23.70 -12.19 -20.89
N LYS A 915 24.83 -11.47 -21.05
CA LYS A 915 25.97 -11.95 -21.86
C LYS A 915 26.51 -13.28 -21.32
N GLY A 916 26.55 -14.31 -22.17
CA GLY A 916 26.99 -15.66 -21.78
C GLY A 916 25.99 -16.45 -20.94
N GLN A 917 24.81 -15.91 -20.64
CA GLN A 917 23.78 -16.53 -19.77
C GLN A 917 22.51 -16.95 -20.52
N THR A 918 22.50 -16.79 -21.85
CA THR A 918 21.38 -17.18 -22.70
C THR A 918 21.65 -18.52 -23.37
N GLU A 919 20.57 -19.24 -23.67
CA GLU A 919 20.60 -20.45 -24.48
C GLU A 919 19.43 -20.46 -25.48
N VAL A 920 19.42 -21.49 -26.34
CA VAL A 920 18.43 -21.76 -27.39
C VAL A 920 18.66 -21.00 -28.72
N LEU A 921 17.61 -20.72 -29.50
CA LEU A 921 17.70 -20.43 -30.94
C LEU A 921 18.48 -19.14 -31.25
N LEU A 922 18.42 -18.16 -30.36
CA LEU A 922 19.13 -16.88 -30.54
C LEU A 922 20.57 -16.90 -30.01
N GLY A 923 21.08 -18.06 -29.56
CA GLY A 923 22.48 -18.24 -29.15
C GLY A 923 22.75 -17.89 -27.68
N ASN A 924 24.03 -17.73 -27.32
CA ASN A 924 24.47 -17.54 -25.93
C ASN A 924 25.02 -16.15 -25.60
N PHE A 925 24.90 -15.20 -26.52
CA PHE A 925 25.23 -13.79 -26.32
C PHE A 925 26.65 -13.58 -25.77
N ASN A 926 27.64 -14.27 -26.34
CA ASN A 926 29.04 -14.27 -25.86
C ASN A 926 30.01 -13.45 -26.73
N VAL A 927 29.51 -12.75 -27.74
CA VAL A 927 30.24 -11.84 -28.64
C VAL A 927 31.23 -12.56 -29.58
N LYS A 928 31.23 -13.91 -29.64
CA LYS A 928 32.11 -14.71 -30.51
C LYS A 928 31.33 -15.34 -31.67
N THR A 929 31.41 -14.74 -32.85
CA THR A 929 30.74 -15.19 -34.11
C THR A 929 31.10 -16.61 -34.60
N LYS A 930 32.14 -17.26 -34.04
CA LYS A 930 32.62 -18.58 -34.50
C LYS A 930 31.93 -19.81 -33.87
N ARG A 931 31.19 -19.67 -32.76
CA ARG A 931 30.46 -20.79 -32.11
C ARG A 931 29.13 -20.30 -31.51
N VAL A 932 28.13 -20.15 -32.38
CA VAL A 932 26.78 -19.67 -31.99
C VAL A 932 25.89 -20.81 -31.44
N PHE A 933 26.15 -22.07 -31.84
CA PHE A 933 25.43 -23.23 -31.32
C PHE A 933 26.41 -24.26 -30.75
N THR A 934 26.13 -24.70 -29.52
CA THR A 934 26.73 -25.88 -28.91
C THR A 934 25.58 -26.83 -28.65
N VAL A 935 25.56 -27.98 -29.33
CA VAL A 935 24.63 -29.05 -28.99
C VAL A 935 25.17 -29.69 -27.71
N THR A 936 24.48 -29.49 -26.59
CA THR A 936 24.68 -30.26 -25.35
C THR A 936 23.79 -31.48 -25.37
#